data_AF-F8AG33-F1
#
_entry.id   AF-F8AG33-F1
#
_cell.length_a   1.000
_cell.length_b   1.000
_cell.length_c   1.000
_cell.angle_alpha   90.00
_cell.angle_beta   90.00
_cell.angle_gamma   90.00
#
_symmetry.space_group_name_H-M   'P 1'
#
loop_
_entity.id
_entity.type
_entity.pdbx_description
1 polymer ?
#
loop_
_entity_poly.entity_id
_entity_poly.type
_entity_poly.pdbx_seq_one_letter_code
_entity_poly.pdbx_strand_id
1 'polypeptide(L)'
;MGLFFSLFRPKEDEDIVKDEKRKRKVAGIAIMLMLLISIYAEPVAAWEWPKPNWEAVVNFFDTLKNNLLGGVGGALAGAKVGASIGAMVGGPVGAAIGALAGGVIGFIGGSYLEQKIKEKIANTKLGQWLGLSTSETDFSGLLDTGKNVTLANFTSDYYIKNSLVSNLTREADMAALQDLQILISKLQSSIINYDFQASGDSGEFADIVLKGPEKIYGFSAFPIELELRPRGNSEVKDPICLTSVKIYAKDENGNIYWTRTWTFGEDEECLDPPTSFVWSFPTILKGPDPYVGYINDVLNGLADEKLVKDIFNATPEKFEIVAEVSGYRKIYYQDGSGNWIFDHNEPIHAVFTSLSAYRHIGGGTYVISGFAGSLPIYYQDSPEASEFTAFQMKAAGASSNLVARLWSSPLHILSATAPYKVYIQGNPGYFGGLNPAITDEARIVVYRITKDGHWELAAALPLEGVAHLGDLSAGKLLQGSVTYHADDSTISYRAFIVVKAWIQRDDGAQIPVWILMEPAIAPVDPTRKVTMDQYIEEIGNLVGDNSITLEEAQRLKAIADSLISSLQSKIEVAQSWKEKGEAENKDLVVEYASKAIYHYKEAIKYAEKLKNTDNSQDVLKYAEIVKEEEVIGDYYVRAAELAYYGQEGQAQSLVEDASKIEQNVKEIKGFSWLSFPTDWSDIKQVLPFLLKILASIAAIYISKQLFGGVGALIVAGIVFVWWIGPMFGISL
;
A
#
# COMPACT_ATOMS: atom_id res chain seq x y z
N MET A 1 9.38 78.35 26.72
CA MET A 1 8.81 79.47 27.48
C MET A 1 7.85 80.21 26.56
N GLY A 2 6.54 80.11 26.83
CA GLY A 2 5.43 80.90 26.25
C GLY A 2 5.13 80.70 24.74
N LEU A 3 3.94 80.35 24.24
CA LEU A 3 2.51 80.66 24.54
C LEU A 3 1.88 81.57 23.46
N PHE A 4 0.67 81.17 23.03
CA PHE A 4 -0.44 81.93 22.41
C PHE A 4 -0.32 82.32 20.92
N PHE A 5 -1.12 81.78 19.96
CA PHE A 5 -2.58 81.89 19.69
C PHE A 5 -3.07 83.36 19.72
N SER A 6 -3.85 83.93 18.80
CA SER A 6 -4.84 83.46 17.81
C SER A 6 -5.38 84.69 17.02
N LEU A 7 -6.37 84.48 16.14
CA LEU A 7 -7.38 85.41 15.56
C LEU A 7 -7.08 85.85 14.11
N PHE A 8 -7.93 85.67 13.07
CA PHE A 8 -9.39 85.46 12.90
C PHE A 8 -9.63 84.66 11.58
N ARG A 9 -10.38 83.53 11.53
CA ARG A 9 -11.86 83.31 11.33
C ARG A 9 -12.28 83.12 9.82
N PRO A 10 -13.45 82.52 9.47
CA PRO A 10 -13.61 81.08 9.14
C PRO A 10 -14.44 80.73 7.86
N LYS A 11 -14.57 79.40 7.59
CA LYS A 11 -15.54 78.63 6.72
C LYS A 11 -15.35 78.77 5.19
N GLU A 12 -15.48 77.76 4.32
CA GLU A 12 -16.30 76.54 4.26
C GLU A 12 -15.71 75.52 3.23
N ASP A 13 -15.96 74.22 3.46
CA ASP A 13 -16.05 73.03 2.58
C ASP A 13 -15.04 72.71 1.44
N GLU A 14 -14.33 71.57 1.55
CA GLU A 14 -14.28 70.46 0.55
C GLU A 14 -13.25 69.38 0.93
N ASP A 15 -13.69 68.38 1.71
CA ASP A 15 -13.02 67.09 1.92
C ASP A 15 -13.51 66.06 0.87
N ILE A 16 -13.14 66.20 -0.40
CA ILE A 16 -13.43 65.19 -1.45
C ILE A 16 -12.31 65.15 -2.52
N VAL A 17 -11.05 64.84 -2.17
CA VAL A 17 -10.03 64.53 -3.22
C VAL A 17 -9.03 63.41 -2.85
N LYS A 18 -9.08 62.81 -1.66
CA LYS A 18 -8.09 61.76 -1.28
C LYS A 18 -8.48 60.32 -1.60
N ASP A 19 -9.70 60.05 -2.06
CA ASP A 19 -10.18 58.68 -2.31
C ASP A 19 -10.14 58.24 -3.79
N GLU A 20 -9.90 59.15 -4.74
CA GLU A 20 -9.82 58.81 -6.17
C GLU A 20 -8.43 58.33 -6.63
N LYS A 21 -7.35 58.68 -5.92
CA LYS A 21 -5.99 58.25 -6.30
C LYS A 21 -5.65 56.80 -5.88
N ARG A 22 -6.41 56.19 -4.98
CA ARG A 22 -6.24 54.75 -4.61
C ARG A 22 -7.04 53.81 -5.51
N LYS A 23 -8.18 54.25 -6.05
CA LYS A 23 -9.00 53.45 -6.98
C LYS A 23 -8.41 53.33 -8.39
N ARG A 24 -7.61 54.30 -8.85
CA ARG A 24 -6.94 54.24 -10.18
C ARG A 24 -5.75 53.27 -10.26
N LYS A 25 -5.13 52.85 -9.15
CA LYS A 25 -4.05 51.84 -9.18
C LYS A 25 -4.55 50.38 -9.11
N VAL A 26 -5.75 50.15 -8.57
CA VAL A 26 -6.35 48.80 -8.51
C VAL A 26 -7.11 48.47 -9.80
N ALA A 27 -7.75 49.45 -10.43
CA ALA A 27 -8.39 49.25 -11.74
C ALA A 27 -7.37 48.99 -12.88
N GLY A 28 -6.17 49.58 -12.80
CA GLY A 28 -5.11 49.34 -13.79
C GLY A 28 -4.54 47.93 -13.78
N ILE A 29 -4.45 47.28 -12.61
CA ILE A 29 -3.96 45.90 -12.49
C ILE A 29 -5.02 44.90 -12.95
N ALA A 30 -6.31 45.14 -12.66
CA ALA A 30 -7.41 44.29 -13.13
C ALA A 30 -7.60 44.35 -14.66
N ILE A 31 -7.41 45.52 -15.28
CA ILE A 31 -7.47 45.67 -16.75
C ILE A 31 -6.24 45.06 -17.43
N MET A 32 -5.05 45.14 -16.81
CA MET A 32 -3.84 44.50 -17.34
C MET A 32 -3.90 42.96 -17.23
N LEU A 33 -4.53 42.42 -16.18
CA LEU A 33 -4.84 40.99 -16.05
C LEU A 33 -5.91 40.50 -17.04
N MET A 34 -6.94 41.30 -17.32
CA MET A 34 -7.92 40.97 -18.36
C MET A 34 -7.35 41.05 -19.79
N LEU A 35 -6.37 41.92 -20.03
CA LEU A 35 -5.68 42.02 -21.34
C LEU A 35 -4.62 40.93 -21.56
N LEU A 36 -4.07 40.33 -20.50
CA LEU A 36 -3.17 39.17 -20.62
C LEU A 36 -3.92 37.86 -20.88
N ILE A 37 -5.21 37.80 -20.52
CA ILE A 37 -6.09 36.65 -20.80
C ILE A 37 -6.65 36.69 -22.24
N SER A 38 -6.69 37.87 -22.89
CA SER A 38 -7.24 38.03 -24.25
C SER A 38 -6.23 37.94 -25.39
N ILE A 39 -4.95 37.66 -25.12
CA ILE A 39 -3.91 37.42 -26.16
C ILE A 39 -3.64 35.92 -26.39
N TYR A 40 -4.25 35.02 -25.60
CA TYR A 40 -4.20 33.57 -25.82
C TYR A 40 -5.61 32.94 -25.83
N ALA A 41 -6.37 33.27 -26.86
CA ALA A 41 -7.55 32.54 -27.33
C ALA A 41 -7.45 32.58 -28.87
N GLU A 42 -7.34 31.52 -29.67
CA GLU A 42 -7.77 30.11 -29.64
C GLU A 42 -6.90 29.30 -30.66
N PRO A 43 -7.05 27.97 -30.86
CA PRO A 43 -7.81 26.99 -30.11
C PRO A 43 -6.92 25.84 -29.61
N VAL A 44 -6.75 25.67 -28.30
CA VAL A 44 -6.62 24.31 -27.75
C VAL A 44 -8.04 23.85 -27.46
N ALA A 45 -8.74 23.50 -28.53
CA ALA A 45 -10.01 22.79 -28.41
C ALA A 45 -9.71 21.36 -27.92
N ALA A 46 -10.48 20.97 -26.91
CA ALA A 46 -10.63 19.62 -26.36
C ALA A 46 -9.44 19.04 -25.57
N TRP A 47 -9.14 19.66 -24.42
CA TRP A 47 -8.82 18.87 -23.23
C TRP A 47 -9.86 19.17 -22.16
N GLU A 48 -10.86 18.30 -22.04
CA GLU A 48 -11.85 18.38 -20.96
C GLU A 48 -11.14 18.08 -19.64
N TRP A 49 -11.05 19.09 -18.78
CA TRP A 49 -10.66 18.88 -17.39
C TRP A 49 -11.70 17.94 -16.75
N PRO A 50 -11.30 16.78 -16.19
CA PRO A 50 -12.24 15.90 -15.53
C PRO A 50 -12.88 16.68 -14.38
N LYS A 51 -14.22 16.76 -14.39
CA LYS A 51 -14.99 17.40 -13.33
C LYS A 51 -14.58 16.76 -11.99
N PRO A 52 -14.19 17.55 -10.97
CA PRO A 52 -13.77 16.99 -9.70
C PRO A 52 -14.93 16.23 -9.07
N ASN A 53 -14.69 14.95 -8.74
CA ASN A 53 -15.66 14.09 -8.10
C ASN A 53 -15.82 14.50 -6.61
N TRP A 54 -16.61 15.54 -6.37
CA TRP A 54 -16.89 16.07 -5.03
C TRP A 54 -17.64 15.07 -4.15
N GLU A 55 -18.36 14.12 -4.74
CA GLU A 55 -18.95 12.98 -4.04
C GLU A 55 -17.88 12.10 -3.38
N ALA A 56 -16.70 11.93 -3.98
CA ALA A 56 -15.60 11.18 -3.35
C ALA A 56 -15.01 11.89 -2.12
N VAL A 57 -15.03 13.23 -2.10
CA VAL A 57 -14.54 14.07 -0.98
C VAL A 57 -15.59 14.14 0.14
N VAL A 58 -16.87 14.23 -0.20
CA VAL A 58 -17.97 14.19 0.79
C VAL A 58 -18.14 12.78 1.37
N ASN A 59 -18.09 11.75 0.53
CA ASN A 59 -18.06 10.35 0.98
C ASN A 59 -16.82 10.07 1.85
N PHE A 60 -15.69 10.76 1.65
CA PHE A 60 -14.54 10.66 2.56
C PHE A 60 -14.89 11.15 3.97
N PHE A 61 -15.58 12.29 4.13
CA PHE A 61 -16.00 12.78 5.45
C PHE A 61 -17.06 11.88 6.11
N ASP A 62 -18.00 11.33 5.32
CA ASP A 62 -18.99 10.39 5.85
C ASP A 62 -18.39 9.00 6.16
N THR A 63 -17.43 8.53 5.38
CA THR A 63 -16.69 7.27 5.63
C THR A 63 -15.77 7.40 6.84
N LEU A 64 -15.15 8.57 7.06
CA LEU A 64 -14.38 8.87 8.27
C LEU A 64 -15.28 8.83 9.52
N LYS A 65 -16.49 9.39 9.41
CA LYS A 65 -17.46 9.46 10.51
C LYS A 65 -18.05 8.09 10.87
N ASN A 66 -18.19 7.20 9.88
CA ASN A 66 -18.88 5.91 10.05
C ASN A 66 -17.95 4.70 10.24
N ASN A 67 -16.66 4.78 9.89
CA ASN A 67 -15.68 3.69 10.05
C ASN A 67 -14.60 3.99 11.10
N LEU A 68 -14.90 4.85 12.08
CA LEU A 68 -13.96 5.34 13.10
C LEU A 68 -13.67 4.32 14.22
N LEU A 69 -13.21 3.12 13.85
CA LEU A 69 -12.61 2.14 14.76
C LEU A 69 -11.34 1.56 14.11
N GLY A 70 -10.28 2.38 14.06
CA GLY A 70 -8.91 1.92 13.79
C GLY A 70 -8.09 2.85 12.87
N GLY A 71 -6.86 3.18 13.28
CA GLY A 71 -5.91 4.04 12.54
C GLY A 71 -5.58 3.58 11.11
N VAL A 72 -5.85 2.31 10.79
CA VAL A 72 -5.69 1.72 9.44
C VAL A 72 -6.74 2.27 8.45
N GLY A 73 -7.96 2.56 8.91
CA GLY A 73 -9.02 3.12 8.06
C GLY A 73 -8.74 4.56 7.61
N GLY A 74 -8.17 5.38 8.50
CA GLY A 74 -7.75 6.75 8.20
C GLY A 74 -6.55 6.83 7.26
N ALA A 75 -5.56 5.94 7.42
CA ALA A 75 -4.39 5.86 6.55
C ALA A 75 -4.75 5.43 5.12
N LEU A 76 -5.60 4.41 4.95
CA LEU A 76 -6.04 3.96 3.63
C LEU A 76 -6.90 4.99 2.90
N ALA A 77 -7.80 5.68 3.63
CA ALA A 77 -8.61 6.76 3.08
C ALA A 77 -7.76 7.96 2.68
N GLY A 78 -6.82 8.36 3.55
CA GLY A 78 -5.87 9.43 3.27
C GLY A 78 -4.95 9.13 2.09
N ALA A 79 -4.45 7.89 2.00
CA ALA A 79 -3.59 7.46 0.90
C ALA A 79 -4.35 7.44 -0.43
N LYS A 80 -5.60 6.98 -0.44
CA LYS A 80 -6.42 6.99 -1.66
C LYS A 80 -6.71 8.40 -2.17
N VAL A 81 -6.98 9.35 -1.26
CA VAL A 81 -7.22 10.76 -1.62
C VAL A 81 -5.92 11.43 -2.07
N GLY A 82 -4.84 11.25 -1.34
CA GLY A 82 -3.54 11.75 -1.72
C GLY A 82 -3.09 11.19 -3.08
N ALA A 83 -3.33 9.91 -3.33
CA ALA A 83 -3.06 9.28 -4.63
C ALA A 83 -3.88 9.91 -5.75
N SER A 84 -5.16 10.19 -5.52
CA SER A 84 -6.03 10.80 -6.53
C SER A 84 -5.63 12.24 -6.86
N ILE A 85 -5.21 13.03 -5.86
CA ILE A 85 -4.69 14.39 -6.05
C ILE A 85 -3.34 14.35 -6.75
N GLY A 86 -2.47 13.42 -6.35
CA GLY A 86 -1.17 13.22 -6.97
C GLY A 86 -1.25 12.74 -8.43
N ALA A 87 -2.19 11.82 -8.73
CA ALA A 87 -2.45 11.32 -10.07
C ALA A 87 -2.95 12.42 -11.01
N MET A 88 -3.77 13.34 -10.48
CA MET A 88 -4.35 14.47 -11.23
C MET A 88 -3.29 15.51 -11.63
N VAL A 89 -2.14 15.57 -10.94
CA VAL A 89 -1.11 16.61 -11.13
C VAL A 89 0.18 16.07 -11.75
N GLY A 90 0.58 14.82 -11.44
CA GLY A 90 1.87 14.24 -11.86
C GLY A 90 1.77 12.84 -12.47
N GLY A 91 0.58 12.39 -12.85
CA GLY A 91 0.38 11.03 -13.37
C GLY A 91 0.75 9.94 -12.34
N PRO A 92 1.19 8.75 -12.76
CA PRO A 92 1.42 7.61 -11.86
C PRO A 92 2.44 7.88 -10.74
N VAL A 93 3.48 8.67 -11.00
CA VAL A 93 4.50 9.04 -10.01
C VAL A 93 3.95 10.04 -9.00
N GLY A 94 3.18 11.02 -9.47
CA GLY A 94 2.45 11.93 -8.59
C GLY A 94 1.46 11.18 -7.70
N ALA A 95 0.78 10.15 -8.24
CA ALA A 95 -0.14 9.30 -7.49
C ALA A 95 0.55 8.55 -6.35
N ALA A 96 1.76 8.01 -6.58
CA ALA A 96 2.51 7.31 -5.54
C ALA A 96 2.96 8.27 -4.41
N ILE A 97 3.49 9.43 -4.76
CA ILE A 97 3.93 10.46 -3.78
C ILE A 97 2.74 11.02 -3.02
N GLY A 98 1.64 11.30 -3.74
CA GLY A 98 0.40 11.74 -3.15
C GLY A 98 -0.18 10.70 -2.19
N ALA A 99 -0.13 9.41 -2.54
CA ALA A 99 -0.61 8.33 -1.68
C ALA A 99 0.16 8.24 -0.37
N LEU A 100 1.47 8.38 -0.44
CA LEU A 100 2.34 8.37 0.74
C LEU A 100 2.04 9.55 1.65
N ALA A 101 1.99 10.77 1.10
CA ALA A 101 1.71 11.98 1.88
C ALA A 101 0.29 11.97 2.48
N GLY A 102 -0.70 11.56 1.69
CA GLY A 102 -2.09 11.45 2.12
C GLY A 102 -2.29 10.36 3.17
N GLY A 103 -1.59 9.24 3.06
CA GLY A 103 -1.64 8.14 4.02
C GLY A 103 -1.10 8.54 5.39
N VAL A 104 0.01 9.28 5.42
CA VAL A 104 0.59 9.82 6.65
C VAL A 104 -0.35 10.84 7.31
N ILE A 105 -0.96 11.74 6.53
CA ILE A 105 -1.90 12.73 7.06
C ILE A 105 -3.20 12.08 7.55
N GLY A 106 -3.73 11.10 6.83
CA GLY A 106 -4.94 10.35 7.21
C GLY A 106 -4.75 9.48 8.44
N PHE A 107 -3.55 8.93 8.62
CA PHE A 107 -3.15 8.22 9.83
C PHE A 107 -3.08 9.15 11.05
N ILE A 108 -2.52 10.36 10.88
CA ILE A 108 -2.40 11.37 11.95
C ILE A 108 -3.76 12.02 12.28
N GLY A 109 -4.63 12.22 11.29
CA GLY A 109 -5.92 12.89 11.44
C GLY A 109 -7.04 12.03 12.01
N GLY A 110 -6.97 10.71 11.84
CA GLY A 110 -8.09 9.78 12.09
C GLY A 110 -8.47 9.50 13.54
N SER A 111 -7.66 9.88 14.54
CA SER A 111 -7.97 9.56 15.95
C SER A 111 -7.76 10.72 16.95
N TYR A 112 -7.25 11.88 16.53
CA TYR A 112 -6.77 12.89 17.51
C TYR A 112 -7.36 14.31 17.37
N LEU A 113 -8.05 14.65 16.28
CA LEU A 113 -8.51 16.03 16.04
C LEU A 113 -9.94 16.35 16.55
N GLU A 114 -10.81 15.35 16.75
CA GLU A 114 -12.24 15.63 17.01
C GLU A 114 -12.53 16.12 18.43
N GLN A 115 -11.83 15.62 19.45
CA GLN A 115 -12.07 16.01 20.84
C GLN A 115 -11.39 17.34 21.21
N LYS A 116 -10.17 17.59 20.72
CA LYS A 116 -9.39 18.79 21.10
C LYS A 116 -9.84 20.09 20.43
N ILE A 117 -10.58 20.02 19.31
CA ILE A 117 -11.20 21.20 18.69
C ILE A 117 -12.48 21.61 19.43
N LYS A 118 -13.26 20.64 19.93
CA LYS A 118 -14.48 20.92 20.72
C LYS A 118 -14.14 21.62 22.04
N GLU A 119 -13.07 21.21 22.73
CA GLU A 119 -12.66 21.81 24.01
C GLU A 119 -12.05 23.21 23.87
N LYS A 120 -11.26 23.48 22.80
CA LYS A 120 -10.64 24.80 22.61
C LYS A 120 -11.63 25.89 22.19
N ILE A 121 -12.75 25.53 21.55
CA ILE A 121 -13.77 26.50 21.12
C ILE A 121 -14.70 26.84 22.29
N ALA A 122 -15.04 25.88 23.15
CA ALA A 122 -15.93 26.07 24.30
C ALA A 122 -15.42 27.13 25.30
N ASN A 123 -14.10 27.27 25.47
CA ASN A 123 -13.48 28.20 26.43
C ASN A 123 -13.17 29.61 25.88
N THR A 124 -13.60 29.94 24.65
CA THR A 124 -13.47 31.29 24.10
C THR A 124 -14.77 32.09 24.25
N LYS A 125 -14.70 33.44 24.17
CA LYS A 125 -15.90 34.31 24.13
C LYS A 125 -16.88 33.92 23.01
N LEU A 126 -16.40 33.25 21.97
CA LEU A 126 -17.20 32.67 20.89
C LEU A 126 -17.98 31.42 21.34
N GLY A 127 -17.40 30.56 22.19
CA GLY A 127 -18.07 29.38 22.77
C GLY A 127 -19.16 29.74 23.79
N GLN A 128 -18.93 30.77 24.60
CA GLN A 128 -19.94 31.32 25.51
C GLN A 128 -21.13 31.97 24.76
N TRP A 129 -20.88 32.56 23.59
CA TRP A 129 -21.93 33.16 22.73
C TRP A 129 -22.78 32.10 22.01
N LEU A 130 -22.25 30.87 21.82
CA LEU A 130 -22.91 29.75 21.14
C LEU A 130 -23.66 28.79 22.09
N GLY A 131 -23.75 29.09 23.39
CA GLY A 131 -24.57 28.35 24.34
C GLY A 131 -24.06 26.95 24.73
N LEU A 132 -22.76 26.68 24.56
CA LEU A 132 -22.13 25.42 24.98
C LEU A 132 -21.59 25.58 26.40
N SER A 133 -22.30 25.06 27.40
CA SER A 133 -21.81 25.01 28.79
C SER A 133 -21.36 23.59 29.15
N THR A 134 -20.17 23.49 29.77
CA THR A 134 -19.77 22.31 30.54
C THR A 134 -19.21 22.77 31.88
N SER A 135 -19.71 22.14 32.94
CA SER A 135 -19.41 22.37 34.34
C SER A 135 -17.93 22.17 34.68
N GLU A 136 -17.44 22.99 35.61
CA GLU A 136 -16.15 22.85 36.28
C GLU A 136 -15.95 21.42 36.82
N THR A 137 -14.85 20.78 36.45
CA THR A 137 -14.08 19.88 37.34
C THR A 137 -12.72 19.56 36.72
N ASP A 138 -11.69 19.74 37.53
CA ASP A 138 -10.30 19.27 37.44
C ASP A 138 -9.35 19.75 36.32
N PHE A 139 -8.77 20.92 36.57
CA PHE A 139 -7.52 21.41 35.96
C PHE A 139 -6.24 20.76 36.56
N SER A 140 -6.37 19.65 37.30
CA SER A 140 -5.26 18.95 37.97
C SER A 140 -4.65 17.80 37.16
N GLY A 141 -5.27 17.38 36.05
CA GLY A 141 -4.78 16.34 35.14
C GLY A 141 -3.76 16.81 34.08
N LEU A 142 -3.30 18.07 34.15
CA LEU A 142 -2.41 18.71 33.17
C LEU A 142 -0.91 18.53 33.49
N LEU A 143 -0.54 17.44 34.15
CA LEU A 143 0.84 16.93 34.22
C LEU A 143 0.88 15.60 33.48
N ASP A 144 1.25 15.71 32.19
CA ASP A 144 1.46 14.61 31.25
C ASP A 144 2.62 13.74 31.75
N THR A 145 2.30 12.68 32.48
CA THR A 145 3.28 11.66 32.87
C THR A 145 3.41 10.73 31.67
N GLY A 146 4.47 10.90 30.87
CA GLY A 146 4.81 9.96 29.79
C GLY A 146 4.74 8.51 30.27
N LYS A 147 4.53 7.55 29.35
CA LYS A 147 4.31 6.14 29.67
C LYS A 147 5.32 5.64 30.71
N ASN A 148 4.85 5.25 31.89
CA ASN A 148 5.73 4.74 32.95
C ASN A 148 6.35 3.41 32.49
N VAL A 149 7.68 3.35 32.55
CA VAL A 149 8.47 2.15 32.25
C VAL A 149 8.59 1.33 33.52
N THR A 150 8.07 0.12 33.51
CA THR A 150 8.19 -0.81 34.66
C THR A 150 9.46 -1.65 34.51
N LEU A 151 10.03 -2.10 35.64
CA LEU A 151 11.18 -3.01 35.63
C LEU A 151 10.91 -4.29 34.83
N ALA A 152 9.69 -4.84 34.95
CA ALA A 152 9.26 -6.00 34.18
C ALA A 152 9.27 -5.74 32.67
N ASN A 153 8.74 -4.61 32.22
CA ASN A 153 8.70 -4.27 30.80
C ASN A 153 10.10 -3.95 30.24
N PHE A 154 10.95 -3.31 31.05
CA PHE A 154 12.35 -3.00 30.70
C PHE A 154 13.18 -4.27 30.52
N THR A 155 13.07 -5.21 31.45
CA THR A 155 13.81 -6.48 31.43
C THR A 155 13.29 -7.49 30.41
N SER A 156 12.02 -7.39 30.02
CA SER A 156 11.41 -8.30 29.03
C SER A 156 11.35 -7.74 27.60
N ASP A 157 11.98 -6.59 27.35
CA ASP A 157 11.93 -5.85 26.07
C ASP A 157 10.51 -5.67 25.49
N TYR A 158 9.53 -5.50 26.38
CA TYR A 158 8.11 -5.53 26.03
C TYR A 158 7.76 -4.51 24.94
N TYR A 159 8.36 -3.32 25.01
CA TYR A 159 8.05 -2.21 24.13
C TYR A 159 8.55 -2.40 22.69
N ILE A 160 9.82 -2.83 22.53
CA ILE A 160 10.38 -3.18 21.22
C ILE A 160 9.62 -4.37 20.63
N LYS A 161 9.41 -5.43 21.41
CA LYS A 161 8.67 -6.60 20.94
C LYS A 161 7.28 -6.24 20.42
N ASN A 162 6.47 -5.55 21.22
CA ASN A 162 5.08 -5.25 20.84
C ASN A 162 4.97 -4.23 19.70
N SER A 163 5.97 -3.37 19.51
CA SER A 163 5.98 -2.44 18.37
C SER A 163 6.34 -3.13 17.05
N LEU A 164 7.16 -4.19 17.10
CA LEU A 164 7.61 -4.92 15.91
C LEU A 164 6.72 -6.13 15.56
N VAL A 165 6.44 -6.98 16.54
CA VAL A 165 5.73 -8.25 16.35
C VAL A 165 4.75 -8.52 17.49
N SER A 166 3.45 -8.44 17.20
CA SER A 166 2.39 -8.71 18.20
C SER A 166 1.82 -10.13 18.14
N ASN A 167 2.10 -10.89 17.08
CA ASN A 167 1.39 -12.14 16.75
C ASN A 167 2.32 -13.36 16.69
N LEU A 168 3.32 -13.42 17.58
CA LEU A 168 4.21 -14.58 17.69
C LEU A 168 3.42 -15.81 18.14
N THR A 169 3.71 -16.96 17.53
CA THR A 169 3.09 -18.22 17.88
C THR A 169 4.02 -19.40 17.68
N ARG A 170 3.89 -20.42 18.53
CA ARG A 170 4.52 -21.74 18.34
C ARG A 170 3.67 -22.66 17.46
N GLU A 171 2.40 -22.32 17.26
CA GLU A 171 1.37 -23.09 16.55
C GLU A 171 1.04 -22.43 15.19
N ALA A 172 2.09 -22.21 14.38
CA ALA A 172 1.99 -21.52 13.10
C ALA A 172 0.90 -22.10 12.17
N ASP A 173 0.69 -23.41 12.22
CA ASP A 173 -0.16 -24.14 11.29
C ASP A 173 -1.64 -23.71 11.38
N MET A 174 -2.20 -23.58 12.59
CA MET A 174 -3.59 -23.13 12.76
C MET A 174 -3.76 -21.66 12.40
N ALA A 175 -2.82 -20.82 12.85
CA ALA A 175 -2.87 -19.38 12.59
C ALA A 175 -2.72 -19.07 11.09
N ALA A 176 -1.87 -19.83 10.39
CA ALA A 176 -1.67 -19.68 8.96
C ALA A 176 -2.90 -20.06 8.14
N LEU A 177 -3.60 -21.13 8.51
CA LEU A 177 -4.84 -21.53 7.82
C LEU A 177 -5.94 -20.47 8.01
N GLN A 178 -6.06 -19.87 9.20
CA GLN A 178 -6.99 -18.75 9.42
C GLN A 178 -6.61 -17.51 8.60
N ASP A 179 -5.31 -17.16 8.57
CA ASP A 179 -4.79 -16.05 7.75
C ASP A 179 -5.10 -16.27 6.27
N LEU A 180 -4.88 -17.48 5.74
CA LEU A 180 -5.23 -17.82 4.36
C LEU A 180 -6.72 -17.63 4.04
N GLN A 181 -7.62 -18.01 4.95
CA GLN A 181 -9.06 -17.79 4.74
C GLN A 181 -9.41 -16.30 4.71
N ILE A 182 -8.78 -15.49 5.56
CA ILE A 182 -8.94 -14.03 5.53
C ILE A 182 -8.44 -13.47 4.18
N LEU A 183 -7.30 -13.92 3.69
CA LEU A 183 -6.79 -13.48 2.39
C LEU A 183 -7.71 -13.90 1.24
N ILE A 184 -8.20 -15.13 1.21
CA ILE A 184 -9.14 -15.62 0.20
C ILE A 184 -10.44 -14.81 0.23
N SER A 185 -10.98 -14.50 1.41
CA SER A 185 -12.19 -13.68 1.53
C SER A 185 -12.01 -12.26 0.97
N LYS A 186 -10.82 -11.67 1.11
CA LYS A 186 -10.50 -10.36 0.50
C LYS A 186 -10.41 -10.40 -1.02
N LEU A 187 -10.17 -11.58 -1.59
CA LEU A 187 -10.05 -11.82 -3.03
C LEU A 187 -11.34 -12.32 -3.67
N GLN A 188 -12.44 -12.39 -2.91
CA GLN A 188 -13.74 -12.78 -3.43
C GLN A 188 -14.19 -11.83 -4.54
N SER A 189 -14.72 -12.42 -5.60
CA SER A 189 -15.33 -11.73 -6.73
C SER A 189 -16.70 -12.33 -6.99
N SER A 190 -17.68 -11.47 -7.24
CA SER A 190 -19.00 -11.88 -7.71
C SER A 190 -18.98 -12.10 -9.23
N ILE A 191 -19.90 -12.92 -9.73
CA ILE A 191 -20.17 -13.02 -11.18
C ILE A 191 -21.20 -11.94 -11.54
N ILE A 192 -20.91 -11.18 -12.59
CA ILE A 192 -21.74 -10.09 -13.11
C ILE A 192 -21.94 -10.25 -14.62
N ASN A 193 -22.93 -9.55 -15.15
CA ASN A 193 -23.14 -9.46 -16.60
C ASN A 193 -22.11 -8.52 -17.22
N TYR A 194 -21.48 -8.96 -18.30
CA TYR A 194 -20.59 -8.15 -19.13
C TYR A 194 -21.37 -7.54 -20.29
N ASP A 195 -21.06 -6.28 -20.58
CA ASP A 195 -21.57 -5.64 -21.79
C ASP A 195 -20.89 -6.25 -23.02
N PHE A 196 -21.68 -6.44 -24.08
CA PHE A 196 -21.20 -7.00 -25.33
C PHE A 196 -21.81 -6.29 -26.54
N GLN A 197 -21.10 -6.37 -27.66
CA GLN A 197 -21.57 -6.02 -28.98
C GLN A 197 -21.91 -7.30 -29.75
N ALA A 198 -23.15 -7.36 -30.24
CA ALA A 198 -23.63 -8.44 -31.08
C ALA A 198 -23.42 -8.11 -32.57
N SER A 199 -23.13 -9.13 -33.37
CA SER A 199 -23.00 -9.04 -34.83
C SER A 199 -23.39 -10.37 -35.50
N GLY A 200 -23.44 -10.38 -36.83
CA GLY A 200 -23.97 -11.53 -37.59
C GLY A 200 -25.45 -11.76 -37.30
N ASP A 201 -25.87 -13.01 -37.29
CA ASP A 201 -27.25 -13.46 -37.14
C ASP A 201 -27.72 -13.46 -35.67
N SER A 202 -27.16 -12.59 -34.83
CA SER A 202 -27.50 -12.47 -33.40
C SER A 202 -28.98 -12.17 -33.12
N GLY A 203 -29.72 -11.65 -34.10
CA GLY A 203 -31.16 -11.38 -33.99
C GLY A 203 -32.02 -12.64 -33.84
N GLU A 204 -31.45 -13.81 -34.12
CA GLU A 204 -32.05 -15.15 -33.94
C GLU A 204 -32.19 -15.56 -32.47
N PHE A 205 -31.52 -14.84 -31.57
CA PHE A 205 -31.51 -15.14 -30.14
C PHE A 205 -32.14 -14.00 -29.32
N ALA A 206 -32.70 -14.37 -28.17
CA ALA A 206 -33.27 -13.49 -27.16
C ALA A 206 -32.54 -13.71 -25.81
N ASP A 207 -32.63 -12.73 -24.92
CA ASP A 207 -32.09 -12.79 -23.55
C ASP A 207 -30.63 -13.27 -23.48
N ILE A 208 -29.79 -12.77 -24.39
CA ILE A 208 -28.38 -13.11 -24.42
C ILE A 208 -27.68 -12.45 -23.23
N VAL A 209 -26.99 -13.25 -22.42
CA VAL A 209 -26.23 -12.79 -21.27
C VAL A 209 -24.82 -13.38 -21.33
N LEU A 210 -23.81 -12.52 -21.30
CA LEU A 210 -22.43 -12.92 -21.08
C LEU A 210 -22.06 -12.59 -19.63
N LYS A 211 -21.59 -13.57 -18.87
CA LYS A 211 -21.23 -13.41 -17.46
C LYS A 211 -19.76 -13.65 -17.22
N GLY A 212 -19.18 -12.91 -16.28
CA GLY A 212 -17.80 -13.05 -15.84
C GLY A 212 -17.57 -12.45 -14.45
N PRO A 213 -16.38 -12.63 -13.85
CA PRO A 213 -16.10 -12.08 -12.53
C PRO A 213 -15.97 -10.56 -12.56
N GLU A 214 -16.53 -9.89 -11.55
CA GLU A 214 -16.37 -8.45 -11.34
C GLU A 214 -14.88 -8.04 -11.23
N LYS A 215 -14.04 -8.90 -10.65
CA LYS A 215 -12.62 -8.66 -10.38
C LYS A 215 -11.74 -9.85 -10.77
N ILE A 216 -10.68 -9.56 -11.53
CA ILE A 216 -9.64 -10.49 -11.95
C ILE A 216 -8.30 -9.91 -11.49
N TYR A 217 -7.65 -10.52 -10.51
CA TYR A 217 -6.39 -10.00 -9.97
C TYR A 217 -5.19 -10.58 -10.74
N GLY A 218 -4.45 -9.70 -11.43
CA GLY A 218 -3.25 -10.06 -12.19
C GLY A 218 -3.50 -11.07 -13.32
N PHE A 219 -2.58 -12.01 -13.50
CA PHE A 219 -2.59 -12.99 -14.60
C PHE A 219 -3.43 -14.23 -14.27
N SER A 220 -4.62 -14.01 -13.71
CA SER A 220 -5.52 -15.07 -13.26
C SER A 220 -6.35 -15.65 -14.42
N ALA A 221 -6.63 -16.94 -14.36
CA ALA A 221 -7.72 -17.56 -15.13
C ALA A 221 -9.05 -17.27 -14.45
N PHE A 222 -10.14 -17.18 -15.21
CA PHE A 222 -11.45 -16.75 -14.73
C PHE A 222 -12.61 -17.52 -15.37
N PRO A 223 -13.73 -17.71 -14.66
CA PRO A 223 -14.93 -18.34 -15.21
C PRO A 223 -15.66 -17.37 -16.14
N ILE A 224 -16.23 -17.88 -17.23
CA ILE A 224 -17.11 -17.16 -18.15
C ILE A 224 -18.31 -18.05 -18.45
N GLU A 225 -19.49 -17.45 -18.58
CA GLU A 225 -20.70 -18.15 -18.98
C GLU A 225 -21.45 -17.36 -20.04
N LEU A 226 -21.79 -18.01 -21.15
CA LEU A 226 -22.72 -17.47 -22.13
C LEU A 226 -24.07 -18.15 -21.96
N GLU A 227 -25.10 -17.35 -21.76
CA GLU A 227 -26.50 -17.77 -21.77
C GLU A 227 -27.20 -17.18 -22.99
N LEU A 228 -27.96 -18.00 -23.71
CA LEU A 228 -28.79 -17.53 -24.83
C LEU A 228 -30.06 -18.37 -24.99
N ARG A 229 -31.11 -17.73 -25.51
CA ARG A 229 -32.41 -18.35 -25.77
C ARG A 229 -32.77 -18.18 -27.24
N PRO A 230 -33.36 -19.19 -27.90
CA PRO A 230 -33.87 -19.00 -29.27
C PRO A 230 -35.01 -17.97 -29.28
N ARG A 231 -35.01 -17.08 -30.28
CA ARG A 231 -36.08 -16.10 -30.50
C ARG A 231 -37.16 -16.69 -31.40
N GLY A 232 -38.41 -16.57 -30.99
CA GLY A 232 -39.57 -16.93 -31.81
C GLY A 232 -40.89 -16.70 -31.08
N ASN A 233 -41.98 -17.20 -31.63
CA ASN A 233 -43.33 -17.07 -31.07
C ASN A 233 -44.13 -18.36 -31.29
N SER A 234 -45.30 -18.48 -30.67
CA SER A 234 -46.11 -19.72 -30.75
C SER A 234 -46.93 -19.86 -32.04
N GLU A 235 -46.89 -18.87 -32.93
CA GLU A 235 -47.69 -18.85 -34.16
C GLU A 235 -46.98 -19.55 -35.33
N VAL A 236 -45.65 -19.61 -35.30
CA VAL A 236 -44.82 -20.23 -36.35
C VAL A 236 -43.94 -21.30 -35.74
N LYS A 237 -43.88 -22.48 -36.39
CA LYS A 237 -42.95 -23.53 -36.01
C LYS A 237 -41.59 -23.28 -36.67
N ASP A 238 -40.61 -22.81 -35.89
CA ASP A 238 -39.30 -22.44 -36.40
C ASP A 238 -38.14 -22.77 -35.42
N PRO A 239 -37.95 -24.05 -35.07
CA PRO A 239 -36.94 -24.44 -34.09
C PRO A 239 -35.53 -24.05 -34.54
N ILE A 240 -34.73 -23.60 -33.60
CA ILE A 240 -33.31 -23.30 -33.80
C ILE A 240 -32.50 -24.48 -33.26
N CYS A 241 -31.54 -24.92 -34.07
CA CYS A 241 -30.61 -26.00 -33.76
C CYS A 241 -29.19 -25.47 -33.76
N LEU A 242 -28.45 -25.70 -32.66
CA LEU A 242 -27.04 -25.33 -32.57
C LEU A 242 -26.16 -26.42 -33.16
N THR A 243 -25.12 -26.03 -33.91
CA THR A 243 -24.10 -26.96 -34.43
C THR A 243 -22.76 -26.74 -33.74
N SER A 244 -22.42 -25.51 -33.38
CA SER A 244 -21.23 -25.21 -32.59
C SER A 244 -21.34 -23.92 -31.81
N VAL A 245 -20.77 -23.92 -30.60
CA VAL A 245 -20.53 -22.71 -29.81
C VAL A 245 -19.04 -22.64 -29.53
N LYS A 246 -18.43 -21.47 -29.74
CA LYS A 246 -17.02 -21.21 -29.42
C LYS A 246 -16.93 -20.02 -28.48
N ILE A 247 -16.10 -20.11 -27.45
CA ILE A 247 -15.80 -18.98 -26.56
C ILE A 247 -14.28 -18.89 -26.40
N TYR A 248 -13.71 -17.69 -26.55
CA TYR A 248 -12.27 -17.45 -26.42
C TYR A 248 -11.95 -16.03 -25.95
N ALA A 249 -10.72 -15.82 -25.48
CA ALA A 249 -10.18 -14.49 -25.22
C ALA A 249 -9.42 -13.98 -26.46
N LYS A 250 -9.51 -12.69 -26.75
CA LYS A 250 -8.87 -12.04 -27.90
C LYS A 250 -8.19 -10.76 -27.45
N ASP A 251 -6.90 -10.59 -27.76
CA ASP A 251 -6.17 -9.36 -27.43
C ASP A 251 -6.43 -8.22 -28.44
N GLU A 252 -5.91 -7.02 -28.15
CA GLU A 252 -6.03 -5.85 -29.03
C GLU A 252 -5.36 -6.05 -30.41
N ASN A 253 -4.39 -6.97 -30.51
CA ASN A 253 -3.69 -7.32 -31.75
C ASN A 253 -4.46 -8.37 -32.59
N GLY A 254 -5.52 -8.94 -32.03
CA GLY A 254 -6.36 -9.95 -32.65
C GLY A 254 -5.90 -11.39 -32.45
N ASN A 255 -4.89 -11.64 -31.61
CA ASN A 255 -4.50 -13.00 -31.26
C ASN A 255 -5.58 -13.65 -30.38
N ILE A 256 -5.81 -14.95 -30.60
CA ILE A 256 -6.85 -15.72 -29.93
C ILE A 256 -6.22 -16.66 -28.91
N TYR A 257 -6.80 -16.71 -27.72
CA TYR A 257 -6.33 -17.51 -26.58
C TYR A 257 -7.46 -18.37 -26.01
N TRP A 258 -7.10 -19.59 -25.59
CA TRP A 258 -7.93 -20.49 -24.79
C TRP A 258 -9.31 -20.79 -25.39
N THR A 259 -9.41 -21.01 -26.71
CA THR A 259 -10.69 -21.35 -27.34
C THR A 259 -11.30 -22.61 -26.75
N ARG A 260 -12.55 -22.52 -26.29
CA ARG A 260 -13.40 -23.65 -25.94
C ARG A 260 -14.44 -23.82 -27.03
N THR A 261 -14.63 -25.05 -27.52
CA THR A 261 -15.61 -25.34 -28.57
C THR A 261 -16.53 -26.48 -28.18
N TRP A 262 -17.82 -26.23 -28.17
CA TRP A 262 -18.85 -27.26 -28.15
C TRP A 262 -19.30 -27.54 -29.59
N THR A 263 -19.51 -28.81 -29.91
CA THR A 263 -19.99 -29.26 -31.22
C THR A 263 -21.11 -30.25 -30.99
N PHE A 264 -22.19 -30.09 -31.73
CA PHE A 264 -23.40 -30.90 -31.59
C PHE A 264 -23.67 -31.63 -32.91
N GLY A 265 -24.23 -32.83 -32.80
CA GLY A 265 -24.76 -33.56 -33.95
C GLY A 265 -25.95 -32.83 -34.59
N GLU A 266 -26.29 -33.24 -35.80
CA GLU A 266 -27.50 -32.75 -36.46
C GLU A 266 -28.72 -33.05 -35.59
N ASP A 267 -29.53 -32.03 -35.38
CA ASP A 267 -30.75 -32.06 -34.56
C ASP A 267 -30.60 -32.42 -33.07
N GLU A 268 -29.37 -32.51 -32.54
CA GLU A 268 -29.12 -32.90 -31.15
C GLU A 268 -29.52 -31.78 -30.17
N GLU A 269 -29.13 -30.55 -30.48
CA GLU A 269 -29.33 -29.38 -29.62
C GLU A 269 -30.32 -28.40 -30.27
N CYS A 270 -31.58 -28.81 -30.39
CA CYS A 270 -32.66 -28.01 -30.96
C CYS A 270 -33.71 -27.61 -29.92
N LEU A 271 -34.17 -26.36 -30.01
CA LEU A 271 -35.26 -25.85 -29.20
C LEU A 271 -36.33 -25.19 -30.08
N ASP A 272 -37.60 -25.48 -29.77
CA ASP A 272 -38.77 -24.89 -30.43
C ASP A 272 -39.24 -23.66 -29.64
N PRO A 273 -39.16 -22.44 -30.18
CA PRO A 273 -39.66 -21.26 -29.50
C PRO A 273 -41.21 -21.18 -29.55
N PRO A 274 -41.87 -20.56 -28.56
CA PRO A 274 -41.29 -19.94 -27.39
C PRO A 274 -40.97 -21.02 -26.34
N THR A 275 -39.73 -20.99 -25.84
CA THR A 275 -39.28 -21.86 -24.75
C THR A 275 -38.83 -21.03 -23.56
N SER A 276 -38.96 -21.58 -22.35
CA SER A 276 -38.33 -21.04 -21.15
C SER A 276 -36.92 -21.61 -20.92
N PHE A 277 -36.51 -22.58 -21.74
CA PHE A 277 -35.18 -23.16 -21.66
C PHE A 277 -34.13 -22.17 -22.18
N VAL A 278 -32.99 -22.10 -21.48
CA VAL A 278 -31.86 -21.25 -21.82
C VAL A 278 -30.65 -22.16 -21.99
N TRP A 279 -29.97 -22.05 -23.12
CA TRP A 279 -28.68 -22.71 -23.29
C TRP A 279 -27.64 -21.97 -22.45
N SER A 280 -26.87 -22.72 -21.66
CA SER A 280 -25.77 -22.20 -20.85
C SER A 280 -24.47 -22.89 -21.23
N PHE A 281 -23.43 -22.09 -21.48
CA PHE A 281 -22.10 -22.53 -21.87
C PHE A 281 -21.04 -21.96 -20.92
N PRO A 282 -20.84 -22.56 -19.73
CA PRO A 282 -19.82 -22.13 -18.78
C PRO A 282 -18.44 -22.69 -19.17
N THR A 283 -17.39 -21.89 -19.02
CA THR A 283 -16.00 -22.25 -19.34
C THR A 283 -15.02 -21.44 -18.50
N ILE A 284 -13.73 -21.76 -18.62
CA ILE A 284 -12.63 -21.04 -17.98
C ILE A 284 -11.74 -20.48 -19.09
N LEU A 285 -11.40 -19.19 -18.98
CA LEU A 285 -10.47 -18.50 -19.87
C LEU A 285 -9.36 -17.84 -19.07
N LYS A 286 -8.38 -17.28 -19.78
CA LYS A 286 -7.32 -16.45 -19.24
C LYS A 286 -6.93 -15.40 -20.28
N GLY A 287 -6.48 -14.23 -19.83
CA GLY A 287 -5.88 -13.23 -20.71
C GLY A 287 -4.50 -13.65 -21.25
N PRO A 288 -3.87 -12.83 -22.10
CA PRO A 288 -2.49 -13.00 -22.51
C PRO A 288 -1.54 -13.01 -21.31
N ASP A 289 -0.53 -13.89 -21.34
CA ASP A 289 0.49 -13.98 -20.29
C ASP A 289 1.85 -14.36 -20.90
N PRO A 290 2.71 -13.36 -21.19
CA PRO A 290 4.04 -13.60 -21.75
C PRO A 290 5.06 -14.04 -20.68
N TYR A 291 4.72 -13.96 -19.38
CA TYR A 291 5.67 -14.13 -18.27
C TYR A 291 5.78 -15.56 -17.77
N VAL A 292 4.89 -16.48 -18.22
CA VAL A 292 4.92 -17.91 -17.82
C VAL A 292 6.30 -18.54 -18.05
N GLY A 293 7.02 -18.14 -19.10
CA GLY A 293 8.38 -18.62 -19.38
C GLY A 293 9.38 -18.22 -18.29
N TYR A 294 9.36 -16.96 -17.87
CA TYR A 294 10.27 -16.43 -16.84
C TYR A 294 10.08 -17.11 -15.49
N ILE A 295 8.87 -17.57 -15.18
CA ILE A 295 8.59 -18.30 -13.95
C ILE A 295 9.36 -19.63 -13.88
N ASN A 296 9.61 -20.28 -15.02
CA ASN A 296 10.45 -21.47 -15.04
C ASN A 296 11.89 -21.15 -14.66
N ASP A 297 12.41 -20.00 -15.07
CA ASP A 297 13.76 -19.57 -14.70
C ASP A 297 13.86 -19.31 -13.19
N VAL A 298 12.83 -18.69 -12.60
CA VAL A 298 12.77 -18.52 -11.14
C VAL A 298 12.68 -19.87 -10.42
N LEU A 299 11.81 -20.80 -10.86
CA LEU A 299 11.68 -22.14 -10.28
C LEU A 299 13.00 -22.93 -10.32
N ASN A 300 13.79 -22.75 -11.37
CA ASN A 300 15.07 -23.42 -11.55
C ASN A 300 16.24 -22.71 -10.86
N GLY A 301 16.00 -21.57 -10.20
CA GLY A 301 17.05 -20.81 -9.51
C GLY A 301 17.98 -20.06 -10.47
N LEU A 302 17.51 -19.76 -11.69
CA LEU A 302 18.26 -19.11 -12.77
C LEU A 302 17.87 -17.63 -12.94
N ALA A 303 17.01 -17.10 -12.07
CA ALA A 303 16.53 -15.74 -12.16
C ALA A 303 17.56 -14.73 -11.64
N ASP A 304 17.69 -13.63 -12.36
CA ASP A 304 18.46 -12.47 -11.92
C ASP A 304 17.53 -11.33 -11.45
N GLU A 305 18.13 -10.24 -10.96
CA GLU A 305 17.39 -9.08 -10.49
C GLU A 305 16.47 -8.48 -11.56
N LYS A 306 16.93 -8.45 -12.81
CA LYS A 306 16.19 -7.84 -13.91
C LYS A 306 14.92 -8.64 -14.19
N LEU A 307 15.05 -9.96 -14.33
CA LEU A 307 13.93 -10.86 -14.57
C LEU A 307 12.89 -10.75 -13.44
N VAL A 308 13.33 -10.74 -12.18
CA VAL A 308 12.42 -10.57 -11.03
C VAL A 308 11.72 -9.22 -11.05
N LYS A 309 12.43 -8.13 -11.37
CA LYS A 309 11.82 -6.79 -11.52
C LYS A 309 10.82 -6.75 -12.65
N ASP A 310 11.13 -7.37 -13.79
CA ASP A 310 10.23 -7.43 -14.96
C ASP A 310 8.93 -8.17 -14.61
N ILE A 311 9.00 -9.25 -13.81
CA ILE A 311 7.81 -9.96 -13.32
C ILE A 311 6.99 -9.08 -12.35
N PHE A 312 7.62 -8.42 -11.37
CA PHE A 312 6.88 -7.58 -10.41
C PHE A 312 6.34 -6.28 -11.00
N ASN A 313 6.85 -5.84 -12.14
CA ASN A 313 6.36 -4.68 -12.89
C ASN A 313 5.40 -5.08 -14.02
N ALA A 314 5.13 -6.37 -14.19
CA ALA A 314 4.26 -6.90 -15.22
C ALA A 314 2.83 -6.37 -15.06
N THR A 315 2.25 -5.89 -16.16
CA THR A 315 0.85 -5.47 -16.24
C THR A 315 0.10 -6.37 -17.19
N PRO A 316 -1.07 -6.92 -16.81
CA PRO A 316 -1.89 -7.69 -17.74
C PRO A 316 -2.27 -6.89 -18.97
N GLU A 317 -2.19 -7.53 -20.13
CA GLU A 317 -2.62 -6.94 -21.39
C GLU A 317 -4.15 -6.91 -21.48
N LYS A 318 -4.67 -5.96 -22.27
CA LYS A 318 -6.09 -5.86 -22.52
C LYS A 318 -6.56 -6.98 -23.45
N PHE A 319 -7.74 -7.51 -23.16
CA PHE A 319 -8.41 -8.49 -23.99
C PHE A 319 -9.93 -8.29 -23.92
N GLU A 320 -10.62 -8.85 -24.91
CA GLU A 320 -12.07 -9.05 -24.89
C GLU A 320 -12.40 -10.54 -25.02
N ILE A 321 -13.60 -10.90 -24.60
CA ILE A 321 -14.14 -12.24 -24.71
C ILE A 321 -15.04 -12.26 -25.95
N VAL A 322 -14.85 -13.26 -26.79
CA VAL A 322 -15.66 -13.46 -27.99
C VAL A 322 -16.35 -14.80 -27.91
N ALA A 323 -17.65 -14.79 -28.18
CA ALA A 323 -18.46 -15.98 -28.36
C ALA A 323 -19.01 -16.04 -29.78
N GLU A 324 -18.79 -17.16 -30.47
CA GLU A 324 -19.35 -17.45 -31.79
C GLU A 324 -20.36 -18.59 -31.65
N VAL A 325 -21.58 -18.40 -32.14
CA VAL A 325 -22.66 -19.38 -32.12
C VAL A 325 -23.05 -19.68 -33.55
N SER A 326 -22.94 -20.94 -33.95
CA SER A 326 -23.30 -21.43 -35.28
C SER A 326 -24.38 -22.49 -35.18
N GLY A 327 -25.29 -22.50 -36.14
CA GLY A 327 -26.45 -23.39 -36.15
C GLY A 327 -27.28 -23.23 -37.42
N TYR A 328 -28.54 -23.62 -37.33
CA TYR A 328 -29.54 -23.36 -38.36
C TYR A 328 -30.94 -23.26 -37.74
N ARG A 329 -31.80 -22.49 -38.39
CA ARG A 329 -33.24 -22.46 -38.12
C ARG A 329 -33.95 -23.37 -39.10
N LYS A 330 -34.86 -24.20 -38.61
CA LYS A 330 -35.71 -25.01 -39.49
C LYS A 330 -36.93 -24.20 -39.90
N ILE A 331 -37.11 -24.00 -41.19
CA ILE A 331 -38.25 -23.27 -41.72
C ILE A 331 -39.36 -24.26 -42.10
N TYR A 332 -40.57 -23.97 -41.62
CA TYR A 332 -41.77 -24.70 -41.94
C TYR A 332 -42.80 -23.76 -42.55
N TYR A 333 -43.67 -24.29 -43.41
CA TYR A 333 -44.89 -23.61 -43.85
C TYR A 333 -46.11 -24.46 -43.49
N GLN A 334 -47.27 -23.80 -43.31
CA GLN A 334 -48.53 -24.52 -43.16
C GLN A 334 -49.10 -24.88 -44.52
N ASP A 335 -49.51 -26.14 -44.69
CA ASP A 335 -50.39 -26.51 -45.79
C ASP A 335 -51.80 -25.92 -45.60
N GLY A 336 -52.62 -25.97 -46.64
CA GLY A 336 -54.02 -25.51 -46.59
C GLY A 336 -54.91 -26.27 -45.60
N SER A 337 -54.39 -27.30 -44.91
CA SER A 337 -55.05 -28.09 -43.87
C SER A 337 -54.54 -27.79 -42.45
N GLY A 338 -53.58 -26.85 -42.31
CA GLY A 338 -52.98 -26.45 -41.03
C GLY A 338 -51.84 -27.34 -40.54
N ASN A 339 -51.33 -28.27 -41.36
CA ASN A 339 -50.16 -29.08 -40.99
C ASN A 339 -48.87 -28.34 -41.34
N TRP A 340 -47.90 -28.37 -40.43
CA TRP A 340 -46.55 -27.85 -40.68
C TRP A 340 -45.74 -28.81 -41.54
N ILE A 341 -45.29 -28.35 -42.70
CA ILE A 341 -44.40 -29.07 -43.61
C ILE A 341 -43.02 -28.41 -43.56
N PHE A 342 -41.98 -29.21 -43.38
CA PHE A 342 -40.60 -28.75 -43.42
C PHE A 342 -40.23 -28.30 -44.84
N ASP A 343 -39.57 -27.15 -44.95
CA ASP A 343 -39.10 -26.58 -46.21
C ASP A 343 -37.58 -26.73 -46.35
N HIS A 344 -36.83 -25.95 -45.56
CA HIS A 344 -35.37 -25.94 -45.60
C HIS A 344 -34.78 -25.50 -44.25
N ASN A 345 -33.45 -25.62 -44.14
CA ASN A 345 -32.67 -25.10 -43.02
C ASN A 345 -32.00 -23.78 -43.44
N GLU A 346 -32.19 -22.72 -42.67
CA GLU A 346 -31.49 -21.44 -42.84
C GLU A 346 -30.29 -21.38 -41.89
N PRO A 347 -29.04 -21.25 -42.37
CA PRO A 347 -27.87 -21.22 -41.51
C PRO A 347 -27.84 -19.97 -40.62
N ILE A 348 -27.28 -20.13 -39.42
CA ILE A 348 -27.13 -19.05 -38.43
C ILE A 348 -25.67 -18.97 -38.03
N HIS A 349 -25.12 -17.75 -38.04
CA HIS A 349 -23.83 -17.42 -37.42
C HIS A 349 -23.89 -16.09 -36.66
N ALA A 350 -23.93 -16.17 -35.34
CA ALA A 350 -23.96 -15.02 -34.44
C ALA A 350 -22.63 -14.86 -33.70
N VAL A 351 -22.19 -13.63 -33.50
CA VAL A 351 -20.95 -13.32 -32.76
C VAL A 351 -21.22 -12.25 -31.70
N PHE A 352 -20.78 -12.53 -30.46
CA PHE A 352 -20.90 -11.65 -29.31
C PHE A 352 -19.50 -11.32 -28.78
N THR A 353 -19.11 -10.04 -28.79
CA THR A 353 -17.80 -9.58 -28.30
C THR A 353 -18.01 -8.69 -27.09
N SER A 354 -17.36 -8.96 -25.96
CA SER A 354 -17.42 -8.06 -24.81
C SER A 354 -16.82 -6.68 -25.13
N LEU A 355 -17.24 -5.65 -24.39
CA LEU A 355 -16.80 -4.26 -24.58
C LEU A 355 -15.84 -3.75 -23.50
N SER A 356 -15.68 -4.51 -22.43
CA SER A 356 -15.03 -4.05 -21.21
C SER A 356 -14.44 -5.18 -20.35
N ALA A 357 -14.24 -6.38 -20.90
CA ALA A 357 -13.77 -7.51 -20.08
C ALA A 357 -12.44 -7.21 -19.38
N TYR A 358 -11.53 -6.51 -20.06
CA TYR A 358 -10.25 -6.10 -19.46
C TYR A 358 -10.39 -5.10 -18.29
N ARG A 359 -11.50 -4.35 -18.19
CA ARG A 359 -11.72 -3.37 -17.10
C ARG A 359 -11.91 -4.03 -15.74
N HIS A 360 -12.22 -5.32 -15.75
CA HIS A 360 -12.35 -6.12 -14.54
C HIS A 360 -10.99 -6.62 -14.03
N ILE A 361 -9.90 -6.38 -14.77
CA ILE A 361 -8.55 -6.75 -14.34
C ILE A 361 -7.98 -5.70 -13.38
N GLY A 362 -7.63 -6.15 -12.17
CA GLY A 362 -6.83 -5.41 -11.20
C GLY A 362 -5.33 -5.57 -11.46
N GLY A 363 -4.52 -4.65 -10.93
CA GLY A 363 -3.06 -4.64 -11.13
C GLY A 363 -2.37 -5.97 -10.83
N GLY A 364 -1.26 -6.24 -11.53
CA GLY A 364 -0.52 -7.50 -11.49
C GLY A 364 0.22 -7.81 -10.19
N THR A 365 0.37 -6.80 -9.31
CA THR A 365 1.16 -6.88 -8.08
C THR A 365 0.37 -6.35 -6.88
N TYR A 366 0.47 -7.04 -5.76
CA TYR A 366 -0.22 -6.71 -4.51
C TYR A 366 0.68 -6.96 -3.31
N VAL A 367 0.40 -6.26 -2.19
CA VAL A 367 1.14 -6.41 -0.94
C VAL A 367 0.23 -7.04 0.11
N ILE A 368 0.68 -8.15 0.67
CA ILE A 368 0.02 -8.85 1.76
C ILE A 368 0.65 -8.37 3.06
N SER A 369 -0.09 -7.62 3.88
CA SER A 369 0.37 -7.05 5.16
C SER A 369 0.94 -8.11 6.10
N GLY A 370 1.99 -7.83 6.85
CA GLY A 370 2.56 -8.75 7.84
C GLY A 370 3.77 -8.15 8.53
N PHE A 371 4.55 -8.99 9.22
CA PHE A 371 5.84 -8.58 9.73
C PHE A 371 6.83 -8.36 8.58
N ALA A 372 7.56 -7.25 8.59
CA ALA A 372 8.59 -6.92 7.62
C ALA A 372 9.88 -6.66 8.40
N GLY A 373 11.04 -6.99 7.83
CA GLY A 373 12.33 -6.79 8.48
C GLY A 373 12.83 -8.02 9.21
N SER A 374 13.36 -7.80 10.41
CA SER A 374 13.88 -8.82 11.32
C SER A 374 13.89 -8.23 12.73
N LEU A 375 13.70 -9.05 13.75
CA LEU A 375 14.00 -8.64 15.12
C LEU A 375 15.48 -8.24 15.27
N PRO A 376 15.81 -7.42 16.29
CA PRO A 376 17.19 -7.12 16.64
C PRO A 376 17.97 -8.39 16.99
N ILE A 377 19.29 -8.37 16.73
CA ILE A 377 20.17 -9.54 16.91
C ILE A 377 20.15 -10.10 18.34
N TYR A 378 19.93 -9.27 19.35
CA TYR A 378 19.98 -9.70 20.74
C TYR A 378 18.86 -10.65 21.14
N TYR A 379 17.79 -10.76 20.34
CA TYR A 379 16.79 -11.80 20.50
C TYR A 379 17.31 -13.21 20.16
N GLN A 380 18.55 -13.37 19.68
CA GLN A 380 19.11 -14.66 19.23
C GLN A 380 18.96 -15.79 20.26
N ASP A 381 19.03 -15.47 21.55
CA ASP A 381 18.96 -16.43 22.65
C ASP A 381 17.57 -16.43 23.33
N SER A 382 16.67 -15.56 22.88
CA SER A 382 15.31 -15.41 23.40
C SER A 382 14.36 -16.44 22.78
N PRO A 383 13.38 -16.98 23.55
CA PRO A 383 12.38 -17.90 23.02
C PRO A 383 11.66 -17.37 21.77
N GLU A 384 11.40 -16.06 21.73
CA GLU A 384 10.72 -15.35 20.64
C GLU A 384 11.41 -15.52 19.27
N ALA A 385 12.74 -15.66 19.23
CA ALA A 385 13.45 -15.88 17.97
C ALA A 385 13.14 -17.23 17.32
N SER A 386 12.65 -18.20 18.11
CA SER A 386 12.26 -19.53 17.63
C SER A 386 10.77 -19.67 17.30
N GLU A 387 9.96 -18.64 17.60
CA GLU A 387 8.53 -18.61 17.30
C GLU A 387 8.27 -18.19 15.85
N PHE A 388 7.03 -18.28 15.38
CA PHE A 388 6.66 -17.95 14.02
C PHE A 388 5.79 -16.69 13.95
N THR A 389 5.97 -15.91 12.90
CA THR A 389 5.09 -14.80 12.54
C THR A 389 4.83 -14.80 11.03
N ALA A 390 3.70 -14.22 10.64
CA ALA A 390 3.31 -14.08 9.24
C ALA A 390 4.05 -12.89 8.61
N PHE A 391 4.88 -13.17 7.60
CA PHE A 391 5.66 -12.12 6.93
C PHE A 391 4.84 -11.35 5.91
N GLN A 392 5.09 -10.05 5.82
CA GLN A 392 4.65 -9.23 4.72
C GLN A 392 5.21 -9.80 3.42
N MET A 393 4.37 -9.86 2.39
CA MET A 393 4.81 -10.38 1.09
C MET A 393 4.37 -9.45 -0.03
N LYS A 394 5.29 -9.18 -0.96
CA LYS A 394 4.96 -8.61 -2.26
C LYS A 394 4.69 -9.78 -3.21
N ALA A 395 3.54 -9.78 -3.86
CA ALA A 395 3.09 -10.89 -4.67
C ALA A 395 2.69 -10.42 -6.07
N ALA A 396 2.99 -11.21 -7.10
CA ALA A 396 2.60 -10.97 -8.48
C ALA A 396 2.04 -12.25 -9.12
N GLY A 397 1.19 -12.09 -10.14
CA GLY A 397 0.64 -13.21 -10.91
C GLY A 397 -0.86 -13.44 -10.68
N ALA A 398 -1.28 -14.70 -10.67
CA ALA A 398 -2.65 -15.18 -10.66
C ALA A 398 -3.29 -15.17 -9.26
N SER A 399 -3.45 -13.98 -8.68
CA SER A 399 -3.86 -13.82 -7.28
C SER A 399 -5.31 -14.19 -7.02
N SER A 400 -6.18 -14.15 -8.03
CA SER A 400 -7.54 -14.64 -7.88
C SER A 400 -7.59 -16.17 -7.74
N ASN A 401 -6.59 -16.87 -8.28
CA ASN A 401 -6.57 -18.34 -8.30
C ASN A 401 -5.76 -18.95 -7.16
N LEU A 402 -4.63 -18.33 -6.80
CA LEU A 402 -3.68 -18.86 -5.83
C LEU A 402 -3.31 -17.80 -4.80
N VAL A 403 -3.26 -18.22 -3.54
CA VAL A 403 -2.77 -17.41 -2.43
C VAL A 403 -1.69 -18.20 -1.72
N ALA A 404 -0.63 -17.54 -1.28
CA ALA A 404 0.25 -18.12 -0.30
C ALA A 404 0.66 -17.13 0.77
N ARG A 405 1.26 -17.66 1.83
CA ARG A 405 1.76 -16.89 2.96
C ARG A 405 2.98 -17.56 3.59
N LEU A 406 4.04 -16.78 3.80
CA LEU A 406 5.18 -17.22 4.59
C LEU A 406 4.95 -16.98 6.07
N TRP A 407 5.17 -18.03 6.86
CA TRP A 407 5.40 -18.00 8.28
C TRP A 407 6.84 -18.42 8.56
N SER A 408 7.60 -17.57 9.23
CA SER A 408 9.02 -17.79 9.52
C SER A 408 9.37 -17.27 10.90
N SER A 409 10.56 -17.62 11.39
CA SER A 409 11.14 -16.97 12.56
C SER A 409 11.22 -15.46 12.34
N PRO A 410 10.88 -14.63 13.33
CA PRO A 410 10.94 -13.18 13.18
C PRO A 410 12.39 -12.66 13.18
N LEU A 411 13.37 -13.48 13.56
CA LEU A 411 14.78 -13.16 13.58
C LEU A 411 15.51 -13.89 12.44
N HIS A 412 16.17 -13.13 11.57
CA HIS A 412 16.98 -13.64 10.46
C HIS A 412 18.41 -13.11 10.60
N ILE A 413 19.39 -13.99 10.80
CA ILE A 413 20.78 -13.59 11.09
C ILE A 413 21.73 -14.17 10.04
N LEU A 414 22.64 -13.36 9.52
CA LEU A 414 23.72 -13.84 8.67
C LEU A 414 24.55 -14.93 9.39
N SER A 415 24.89 -16.00 8.69
CA SER A 415 25.50 -17.23 9.19
C SER A 415 24.67 -18.05 10.18
N ALA A 416 23.37 -17.76 10.32
CA ALA A 416 22.42 -18.59 11.06
C ALA A 416 21.37 -19.22 10.13
N THR A 417 20.53 -20.08 10.71
CA THR A 417 19.46 -20.79 9.99
C THR A 417 18.09 -20.28 10.38
N ALA A 418 17.23 -20.02 9.39
CA ALA A 418 15.83 -19.63 9.60
C ALA A 418 14.87 -20.70 9.03
N PRO A 419 13.83 -21.10 9.77
CA PRO A 419 12.79 -21.99 9.28
C PRO A 419 11.74 -21.25 8.44
N TYR A 420 11.38 -21.83 7.30
CA TYR A 420 10.35 -21.32 6.39
C TYR A 420 9.18 -22.29 6.36
N LYS A 421 7.97 -21.79 6.63
CA LYS A 421 6.70 -22.50 6.45
C LYS A 421 5.80 -21.68 5.54
N VAL A 422 5.67 -22.11 4.30
CA VAL A 422 4.82 -21.47 3.30
C VAL A 422 3.52 -22.25 3.20
N TYR A 423 2.42 -21.57 3.45
CA TYR A 423 1.07 -22.13 3.26
C TYR A 423 0.50 -21.63 1.94
N ILE A 424 0.11 -22.56 1.08
CA ILE A 424 -0.37 -22.30 -0.29
C ILE A 424 -1.78 -22.86 -0.42
N GLN A 425 -2.70 -22.08 -0.97
CA GLN A 425 -4.07 -22.51 -1.18
C GLN A 425 -4.61 -21.95 -2.50
N GLY A 426 -5.31 -22.79 -3.26
CA GLY A 426 -6.11 -22.38 -4.39
C GLY A 426 -7.42 -21.76 -3.93
N ASN A 427 -8.03 -20.93 -4.77
CA ASN A 427 -9.32 -20.31 -4.51
C ASN A 427 -10.40 -20.96 -5.40
N PRO A 428 -10.85 -22.20 -5.10
CA PRO A 428 -11.83 -22.90 -5.95
C PRO A 428 -13.16 -22.16 -6.03
N GLY A 429 -13.56 -21.45 -4.96
CA GLY A 429 -14.76 -20.62 -4.94
C GLY A 429 -14.77 -19.49 -5.97
N TYR A 430 -13.61 -19.12 -6.53
CA TYR A 430 -13.50 -18.10 -7.58
C TYR A 430 -14.14 -18.52 -8.91
N PHE A 431 -14.20 -19.82 -9.21
CA PHE A 431 -14.67 -20.31 -10.51
C PHE A 431 -16.19 -20.48 -10.60
N GLY A 432 -16.97 -19.88 -9.68
CA GLY A 432 -18.42 -19.75 -9.80
C GLY A 432 -19.18 -21.09 -9.83
N GLY A 433 -18.64 -22.13 -9.19
CA GLY A 433 -19.22 -23.49 -9.18
C GLY A 433 -18.55 -24.46 -10.14
N LEU A 434 -17.67 -23.99 -11.04
CA LEU A 434 -16.75 -24.86 -11.75
C LEU A 434 -15.67 -25.37 -10.78
N ASN A 435 -15.36 -26.66 -10.82
CA ASN A 435 -14.37 -27.29 -9.95
C ASN A 435 -13.23 -27.89 -10.79
N PRO A 436 -12.38 -27.06 -11.42
CA PRO A 436 -11.28 -27.58 -12.23
C PRO A 436 -10.24 -28.27 -11.34
N ALA A 437 -9.59 -29.31 -11.87
CA ALA A 437 -8.42 -29.88 -11.22
C ALA A 437 -7.24 -28.90 -11.34
N ILE A 438 -6.48 -28.74 -10.25
CA ILE A 438 -5.29 -27.89 -10.21
C ILE A 438 -4.09 -28.78 -9.89
N THR A 439 -3.17 -28.93 -10.83
CA THR A 439 -1.86 -29.55 -10.61
C THR A 439 -0.80 -28.47 -10.44
N ASP A 440 0.18 -28.65 -9.56
CA ASP A 440 1.11 -27.59 -9.20
C ASP A 440 2.58 -28.01 -9.17
N GLU A 441 3.44 -27.01 -9.31
CA GLU A 441 4.87 -27.01 -9.04
C GLU A 441 5.18 -25.82 -8.14
N ALA A 442 5.76 -26.09 -6.97
CA ALA A 442 6.09 -25.06 -6.00
C ALA A 442 7.56 -25.15 -5.57
N ARG A 443 8.19 -24.00 -5.35
CA ARG A 443 9.57 -23.94 -4.84
C ARG A 443 9.83 -22.66 -4.07
N ILE A 444 10.69 -22.76 -3.06
CA ILE A 444 11.30 -21.61 -2.40
C ILE A 444 12.72 -21.49 -2.96
N VAL A 445 13.08 -20.34 -3.52
CA VAL A 445 14.44 -20.04 -3.96
C VAL A 445 14.98 -18.87 -3.17
N VAL A 446 16.21 -18.97 -2.71
CA VAL A 446 16.87 -17.93 -1.93
C VAL A 446 18.18 -17.57 -2.60
N TYR A 447 18.36 -16.29 -2.88
CA TYR A 447 19.56 -15.75 -3.49
C TYR A 447 20.37 -15.01 -2.45
N ARG A 448 21.67 -15.30 -2.42
CA ARG A 448 22.69 -14.48 -1.78
C ARG A 448 22.98 -13.29 -2.67
N ILE A 449 23.00 -12.11 -2.07
CA ILE A 449 23.33 -10.86 -2.76
C ILE A 449 24.74 -10.46 -2.35
N THR A 450 25.62 -10.26 -3.34
CA THR A 450 27.02 -9.87 -3.09
C THR A 450 27.24 -8.37 -3.25
N LYS A 451 28.38 -7.87 -2.77
CA LYS A 451 28.83 -6.47 -2.88
C LYS A 451 28.90 -5.96 -4.32
N ASP A 452 29.17 -6.86 -5.27
CA ASP A 452 29.25 -6.54 -6.69
C ASP A 452 27.87 -6.51 -7.38
N GLY A 453 26.79 -6.72 -6.61
CA GLY A 453 25.41 -6.74 -7.10
C GLY A 453 25.00 -8.06 -7.76
N HIS A 454 25.83 -9.11 -7.67
CA HIS A 454 25.48 -10.42 -8.21
C HIS A 454 24.53 -11.18 -7.29
N TRP A 455 23.63 -11.93 -7.92
CA TRP A 455 22.69 -12.83 -7.26
C TRP A 455 23.17 -14.25 -7.46
N GLU A 456 23.39 -14.95 -6.35
CA GLU A 456 23.86 -16.33 -6.36
C GLU A 456 22.82 -17.20 -5.68
N LEU A 457 22.42 -18.28 -6.33
CA LEU A 457 21.47 -19.22 -5.74
C LEU A 457 22.10 -19.86 -4.49
N ALA A 458 21.55 -19.54 -3.32
CA ALA A 458 22.05 -20.02 -2.05
C ALA A 458 21.24 -21.21 -1.52
N ALA A 459 19.94 -21.22 -1.75
CA ALA A 459 19.07 -22.34 -1.41
C ALA A 459 17.94 -22.49 -2.42
N ALA A 460 17.56 -23.74 -2.67
CA ALA A 460 16.35 -24.08 -3.41
C ALA A 460 15.64 -25.21 -2.66
N LEU A 461 14.42 -24.98 -2.21
CA LEU A 461 13.66 -25.91 -1.37
C LEU A 461 12.38 -26.34 -2.11
N PRO A 462 12.15 -27.66 -2.28
CA PRO A 462 13.03 -28.76 -1.86
C PRO A 462 14.31 -28.87 -2.72
N LEU A 463 15.33 -29.53 -2.16
CA LEU A 463 16.62 -29.72 -2.84
C LEU A 463 16.50 -30.63 -4.06
N GLU A 464 15.58 -31.60 -4.03
CA GLU A 464 15.37 -32.59 -5.09
C GLU A 464 14.71 -32.02 -6.35
N GLY A 465 14.22 -30.78 -6.31
CA GLY A 465 13.59 -30.12 -7.46
C GLY A 465 12.39 -29.28 -7.07
N VAL A 466 11.38 -29.26 -7.93
CA VAL A 466 10.07 -28.66 -7.65
C VAL A 466 9.23 -29.60 -6.77
N ALA A 467 8.45 -29.04 -5.84
CA ALA A 467 7.46 -29.79 -5.09
C ALA A 467 6.13 -29.85 -5.85
N HIS A 468 5.43 -30.98 -5.75
CA HIS A 468 4.04 -31.10 -6.19
C HIS A 468 3.16 -31.24 -4.95
N LEU A 469 2.35 -30.23 -4.64
CA LEU A 469 1.53 -30.17 -3.43
C LEU A 469 0.20 -30.91 -3.56
N GLY A 470 -0.22 -31.20 -4.80
CA GLY A 470 -1.42 -31.96 -5.12
C GLY A 470 -2.68 -31.09 -5.06
N ASP A 471 -3.75 -31.60 -4.47
CA ASP A 471 -5.02 -30.86 -4.42
C ASP A 471 -4.92 -29.58 -3.56
N LEU A 472 -4.88 -28.43 -4.22
CA LEU A 472 -4.80 -27.10 -3.59
C LEU A 472 -6.16 -26.56 -3.08
N SER A 473 -7.23 -27.37 -3.05
CA SER A 473 -8.54 -26.96 -2.50
C SER A 473 -8.47 -26.54 -1.01
N ALA A 474 -7.51 -27.11 -0.28
CA ALA A 474 -7.17 -26.77 1.10
C ALA A 474 -5.71 -26.31 1.21
N GLY A 475 -5.40 -25.56 2.27
CA GLY A 475 -4.04 -25.08 2.54
C GLY A 475 -3.03 -26.22 2.61
N LYS A 476 -2.00 -26.14 1.76
CA LYS A 476 -0.84 -27.05 1.71
C LYS A 476 0.40 -26.37 2.25
N LEU A 477 1.24 -27.16 2.91
CA LEU A 477 2.48 -26.70 3.50
C LEU A 477 3.66 -27.05 2.60
N LEU A 478 4.42 -26.03 2.21
CA LEU A 478 5.78 -26.14 1.68
C LEU A 478 6.73 -25.58 2.74
N GLN A 479 7.66 -26.40 3.23
CA GLN A 479 8.54 -26.00 4.31
C GLN A 479 10.01 -26.39 4.07
N GLY A 480 10.90 -25.70 4.77
CA GLY A 480 12.31 -26.05 4.85
C GLY A 480 13.07 -25.07 5.72
N SER A 481 14.39 -25.16 5.71
CA SER A 481 15.26 -24.27 6.47
C SER A 481 16.36 -23.72 5.58
N VAL A 482 16.71 -22.46 5.79
CA VAL A 482 17.69 -21.75 4.98
C VAL A 482 18.80 -21.26 5.90
N THR A 483 20.03 -21.65 5.60
CA THR A 483 21.23 -21.16 6.29
C THR A 483 21.86 -20.02 5.49
N TYR A 484 22.00 -18.85 6.09
CA TYR A 484 22.49 -17.64 5.43
C TYR A 484 24.02 -17.53 5.46
N HIS A 485 24.74 -18.47 4.86
CA HIS A 485 26.22 -18.49 4.85
C HIS A 485 26.83 -17.13 4.44
N ALA A 486 27.44 -16.40 5.38
CA ALA A 486 28.01 -15.10 5.07
C ALA A 486 29.54 -15.16 4.99
N ASP A 487 30.07 -14.45 4.01
CA ASP A 487 31.48 -14.12 3.84
C ASP A 487 31.65 -12.60 3.65
N ASP A 488 32.89 -12.14 3.47
CA ASP A 488 33.19 -10.70 3.32
C ASP A 488 32.53 -10.05 2.09
N SER A 489 32.07 -10.84 1.12
CA SER A 489 31.39 -10.35 -0.09
C SER A 489 29.87 -10.29 0.08
N THR A 490 29.32 -10.93 1.12
CA THR A 490 27.88 -11.11 1.33
C THR A 490 27.26 -9.83 1.88
N ILE A 491 26.19 -9.36 1.24
CA ILE A 491 25.39 -8.21 1.72
C ILE A 491 24.12 -8.66 2.40
N SER A 492 23.33 -9.50 1.73
CA SER A 492 22.02 -9.93 2.23
C SER A 492 21.54 -11.18 1.51
N TYR A 493 20.35 -11.64 1.87
CA TYR A 493 19.63 -12.72 1.21
C TYR A 493 18.23 -12.27 0.85
N ARG A 494 17.76 -12.68 -0.34
CA ARG A 494 16.38 -12.50 -0.79
C ARG A 494 15.74 -13.85 -1.02
N ALA A 495 14.54 -14.04 -0.52
CA ALA A 495 13.78 -15.25 -0.74
C ALA A 495 12.65 -14.98 -1.73
N PHE A 496 12.33 -15.98 -2.55
CA PHE A 496 11.20 -15.97 -3.44
C PHE A 496 10.46 -17.29 -3.32
N ILE A 497 9.14 -17.21 -3.27
CA ILE A 497 8.25 -18.34 -3.26
C ILE A 497 7.52 -18.33 -4.59
N VAL A 498 7.66 -19.42 -5.33
CA VAL A 498 7.08 -19.57 -6.65
C VAL A 498 6.10 -20.73 -6.63
N VAL A 499 4.91 -20.50 -7.15
CA VAL A 499 3.95 -21.56 -7.43
C VAL A 499 3.51 -21.39 -8.87
N LYS A 500 3.67 -22.44 -9.66
CA LYS A 500 3.13 -22.55 -11.01
C LYS A 500 2.13 -23.68 -10.99
N ALA A 501 0.94 -23.45 -11.49
CA ALA A 501 -0.10 -24.46 -11.53
C ALA A 501 -0.80 -24.48 -12.89
N TRP A 502 -1.51 -25.57 -13.16
CA TRP A 502 -2.32 -25.74 -14.36
C TRP A 502 -3.74 -26.03 -13.96
N ILE A 503 -4.64 -25.20 -14.45
CA ILE A 503 -6.08 -25.38 -14.31
C ILE A 503 -6.53 -26.25 -15.48
N GLN A 504 -6.96 -27.47 -15.18
CA GLN A 504 -7.50 -28.37 -16.17
C GLN A 504 -8.97 -28.02 -16.42
N ARG A 505 -9.24 -27.54 -17.63
CA ARG A 505 -10.59 -27.25 -18.10
C ARG A 505 -11.30 -28.54 -18.54
N ASP A 506 -12.63 -28.50 -18.65
CA ASP A 506 -13.49 -29.64 -18.96
C ASP A 506 -13.17 -30.32 -20.32
N ASP A 507 -12.65 -29.56 -21.29
CA ASP A 507 -12.15 -30.07 -22.58
C ASP A 507 -10.73 -30.64 -22.55
N GLY A 508 -10.11 -30.71 -21.36
CA GLY A 508 -8.74 -31.17 -21.18
C GLY A 508 -7.67 -30.12 -21.43
N ALA A 509 -8.03 -28.88 -21.80
CA ALA A 509 -7.06 -27.80 -21.92
C ALA A 509 -6.40 -27.50 -20.56
N GLN A 510 -5.08 -27.28 -20.55
CA GLN A 510 -4.31 -26.94 -19.36
C GLN A 510 -3.94 -25.46 -19.39
N ILE A 511 -4.61 -24.66 -18.57
CA ILE A 511 -4.39 -23.21 -18.48
C ILE A 511 -3.35 -22.94 -17.39
N PRO A 512 -2.12 -22.48 -17.72
CA PRO A 512 -1.09 -22.22 -16.75
C PRO A 512 -1.42 -20.95 -15.97
N VAL A 513 -1.23 -20.99 -14.65
CA VAL A 513 -1.30 -19.85 -13.74
C VAL A 513 -0.08 -19.88 -12.84
N TRP A 514 0.34 -18.74 -12.32
CA TRP A 514 1.53 -18.66 -11.47
C TRP A 514 1.40 -17.55 -10.46
N ILE A 515 2.08 -17.69 -9.32
CA ILE A 515 2.32 -16.61 -8.37
C ILE A 515 3.80 -16.58 -8.01
N LEU A 516 4.38 -15.38 -7.98
CA LEU A 516 5.71 -15.09 -7.46
C LEU A 516 5.54 -14.21 -6.23
N MET A 517 6.13 -14.61 -5.11
CA MET A 517 6.03 -13.87 -3.86
C MET A 517 7.41 -13.64 -3.27
N GLU A 518 7.64 -12.41 -2.82
CA GLU A 518 8.82 -12.00 -2.10
C GLU A 518 8.42 -11.61 -0.67
N PRO A 519 8.80 -12.40 0.35
CA PRO A 519 8.67 -11.99 1.74
C PRO A 519 9.64 -10.85 2.07
N ALA A 520 9.17 -9.89 2.86
CA ALA A 520 9.94 -8.73 3.31
C ALA A 520 10.91 -9.09 4.45
N ILE A 521 11.79 -10.06 4.22
CA ILE A 521 12.85 -10.43 5.18
C ILE A 521 14.02 -9.44 5.07
N ALA A 522 14.68 -9.15 6.19
CA ALA A 522 15.92 -8.37 6.20
C ALA A 522 16.95 -9.00 7.17
N PRO A 523 17.82 -9.90 6.69
CA PRO A 523 18.84 -10.52 7.53
C PRO A 523 19.79 -9.49 8.18
N VAL A 524 19.98 -9.62 9.48
CA VAL A 524 20.85 -8.76 10.29
C VAL A 524 22.24 -9.36 10.46
N ASP A 525 23.22 -8.50 10.68
CA ASP A 525 24.61 -8.88 10.93
C ASP A 525 24.79 -9.35 12.39
N PRO A 526 25.34 -10.56 12.63
CA PRO A 526 25.55 -11.09 13.99
C PRO A 526 26.52 -10.25 14.84
N THR A 527 27.37 -9.42 14.22
CA THR A 527 28.37 -8.61 14.91
C THR A 527 27.80 -7.33 15.53
N ARG A 528 26.62 -6.88 15.07
CA ARG A 528 26.01 -5.62 15.49
C ARG A 528 25.23 -5.75 16.79
N LYS A 529 25.93 -5.95 17.90
CA LYS A 529 25.33 -6.05 19.23
C LYS A 529 24.79 -4.69 19.72
N VAL A 530 23.67 -4.71 20.42
CA VAL A 530 23.14 -3.54 21.13
C VAL A 530 23.93 -3.43 22.44
N THR A 531 24.47 -2.24 22.69
CA THR A 531 25.38 -1.98 23.80
C THR A 531 24.65 -2.03 25.14
N MET A 532 23.39 -1.59 25.17
CA MET A 532 22.56 -1.56 26.38
C MET A 532 22.31 -2.95 26.98
N ASP A 533 22.23 -4.01 26.17
CA ASP A 533 21.72 -5.31 26.63
C ASP A 533 22.55 -5.92 27.77
N GLN A 534 23.88 -5.77 27.71
CA GLN A 534 24.78 -6.28 28.74
C GLN A 534 24.56 -5.59 30.11
N TYR A 535 23.88 -4.44 30.13
CA TYR A 535 23.60 -3.66 31.32
C TYR A 535 22.14 -3.77 31.79
N ILE A 536 21.25 -4.47 31.08
CA ILE A 536 19.81 -4.56 31.45
C ILE A 536 19.65 -5.19 32.84
N GLU A 537 20.26 -6.35 33.08
CA GLU A 537 20.18 -7.01 34.39
C GLU A 537 20.83 -6.18 35.50
N GLU A 538 21.97 -5.55 35.20
CA GLU A 538 22.68 -4.71 36.16
C GLU A 538 21.87 -3.47 36.54
N ILE A 539 21.36 -2.72 35.56
CA ILE A 539 20.47 -1.57 35.79
C ILE A 539 19.22 -2.02 36.54
N GLY A 540 18.63 -3.16 36.18
CA GLY A 540 17.46 -3.72 36.84
C GLY A 540 17.69 -4.03 38.32
N ASN A 541 18.88 -4.54 38.67
CA ASN A 541 19.27 -4.78 40.06
C ASN A 541 19.51 -3.47 40.82
N LEU A 542 20.14 -2.48 40.20
CA LEU A 542 20.45 -1.17 40.82
C LEU A 542 19.21 -0.32 41.13
N VAL A 543 18.08 -0.61 40.50
CA VAL A 543 16.81 0.11 40.72
C VAL A 543 15.77 -0.72 41.47
N GLY A 544 16.09 -1.97 41.82
CA GLY A 544 15.12 -2.96 42.32
C GLY A 544 14.55 -2.67 43.70
N ASP A 545 15.24 -1.91 44.53
CA ASP A 545 14.81 -1.50 45.88
C ASP A 545 14.13 -0.11 45.91
N ASN A 546 13.96 0.52 44.74
CA ASN A 546 13.43 1.87 44.54
C ASN A 546 14.22 3.00 45.23
N SER A 547 15.50 2.78 45.56
CA SER A 547 16.38 3.82 46.10
C SER A 547 17.79 3.71 45.55
N ILE A 548 18.37 4.81 45.07
CA ILE A 548 19.73 4.80 44.53
C ILE A 548 20.73 5.24 45.60
N THR A 549 21.58 4.32 46.04
CA THR A 549 22.70 4.64 46.93
C THR A 549 23.82 5.35 46.19
N LEU A 550 24.76 5.96 46.93
CA LEU A 550 25.92 6.64 46.33
C LEU A 550 26.81 5.69 45.50
N GLU A 551 26.95 4.43 45.94
CA GLU A 551 27.73 3.41 45.23
C GLU A 551 27.03 3.01 43.92
N GLU A 552 25.71 2.86 43.95
CA GLU A 552 24.91 2.55 42.75
C GLU A 552 24.88 3.70 41.76
N ALA A 553 24.83 4.95 42.23
CA ALA A 553 24.95 6.13 41.38
C ALA A 553 26.32 6.19 40.66
N GLN A 554 27.41 5.84 41.35
CA GLN A 554 28.74 5.72 40.72
C GLN A 554 28.77 4.61 39.66
N ARG A 555 28.07 3.50 39.92
CA ARG A 555 27.97 2.37 38.99
C ARG A 555 27.15 2.73 37.75
N LEU A 556 26.00 3.40 37.92
CA LEU A 556 25.21 3.96 36.82
C LEU A 556 26.00 4.94 35.97
N LYS A 557 26.86 5.76 36.59
CA LYS A 557 27.75 6.66 35.87
C LYS A 557 28.78 5.90 35.01
N ALA A 558 29.37 4.84 35.54
CA ALA A 558 30.30 4.00 34.78
C ALA A 558 29.60 3.29 33.60
N ILE A 559 28.39 2.79 33.81
CA ILE A 559 27.55 2.23 32.74
C ILE A 559 27.28 3.27 31.66
N ALA A 560 26.85 4.48 32.06
CA ALA A 560 26.60 5.58 31.13
C ALA A 560 27.84 5.99 30.33
N ASP A 561 29.02 6.09 30.96
CA ASP A 561 30.26 6.40 30.26
C ASP A 561 30.63 5.31 29.23
N SER A 562 30.42 4.03 29.55
CA SER A 562 30.63 2.92 28.61
C SER A 562 29.65 2.93 27.44
N LEU A 563 28.36 3.19 27.72
CA LEU A 563 27.33 3.36 26.70
C LEU A 563 27.69 4.49 25.73
N ILE A 564 28.08 5.65 26.25
CA ILE A 564 28.45 6.82 25.43
C ILE A 564 29.64 6.51 24.55
N SER A 565 30.69 5.88 25.08
CA SER A 565 31.87 5.51 24.30
C SER A 565 31.52 4.55 23.16
N SER A 566 30.63 3.59 23.40
CA SER A 566 30.22 2.60 22.39
C SER A 566 29.32 3.24 21.32
N LEU A 567 28.38 4.09 21.73
CA LEU A 567 27.50 4.84 20.82
C LEU A 567 28.30 5.82 19.94
N GLN A 568 29.37 6.42 20.47
CA GLN A 568 30.30 7.23 19.67
C GLN A 568 30.96 6.41 18.55
N SER A 569 31.39 5.18 18.83
CA SER A 569 31.92 4.29 17.80
C SER A 569 30.86 3.94 16.74
N LYS A 570 29.60 3.71 17.14
CA LYS A 570 28.49 3.51 16.19
C LYS A 570 28.22 4.75 15.31
N ILE A 571 28.37 5.96 15.86
CA ILE A 571 28.29 7.22 15.09
C ILE A 571 29.41 7.30 14.04
N GLU A 572 30.64 6.90 14.37
CA GLU A 572 31.74 6.86 13.39
C GLU A 572 31.44 5.92 12.22
N VAL A 573 30.87 4.74 12.51
CA VAL A 573 30.42 3.81 11.47
C VAL A 573 29.33 4.44 10.59
N ALA A 574 28.31 5.06 11.20
CA ALA A 574 27.25 5.73 10.46
C ALA A 574 27.77 6.92 9.62
N GLN A 575 28.72 7.68 10.15
CA GLN A 575 29.38 8.77 9.45
C GLN A 575 30.17 8.27 8.23
N SER A 576 30.85 7.12 8.35
CA SER A 576 31.53 6.50 7.22
C SER A 576 30.57 6.11 6.08
N TRP A 577 29.37 5.66 6.41
CA TRP A 577 28.33 5.35 5.42
C TRP A 577 27.74 6.62 4.79
N LYS A 578 27.55 7.66 5.60
CA LYS A 578 27.11 8.98 5.10
C LYS A 578 28.10 9.54 4.09
N GLU A 579 29.39 9.56 4.42
CA GLU A 579 30.46 10.04 3.54
C GLU A 579 30.56 9.24 2.26
N LYS A 580 30.42 7.90 2.33
CA LYS A 580 30.31 7.05 1.14
C LYS A 580 29.10 7.40 0.27
N GLY A 581 27.94 7.62 0.88
CA GLY A 581 26.72 8.02 0.19
C GLY A 581 26.88 9.37 -0.51
N GLU A 582 27.47 10.36 0.15
CA GLU A 582 27.76 11.69 -0.40
C GLU A 582 28.75 11.62 -1.56
N ALA A 583 29.82 10.82 -1.42
CA ALA A 583 30.84 10.65 -2.46
C ALA A 583 30.28 10.04 -3.75
N GLU A 584 29.27 9.17 -3.64
CA GLU A 584 28.64 8.47 -4.78
C GLU A 584 27.30 9.06 -5.21
N ASN A 585 26.86 10.18 -4.61
CA ASN A 585 25.55 10.80 -4.86
C ASN A 585 24.36 9.84 -4.64
N LYS A 586 24.41 9.05 -3.56
CA LYS A 586 23.35 8.13 -3.16
C LYS A 586 22.52 8.74 -2.02
N ASP A 587 21.53 9.56 -2.37
CA ASP A 587 20.73 10.36 -1.42
C ASP A 587 20.07 9.52 -0.30
N LEU A 588 19.52 8.34 -0.63
CA LEU A 588 18.90 7.44 0.36
C LEU A 588 19.90 6.95 1.42
N VAL A 589 21.14 6.68 1.01
CA VAL A 589 22.21 6.26 1.93
C VAL A 589 22.54 7.38 2.90
N VAL A 590 22.66 8.62 2.38
CA VAL A 590 22.92 9.83 3.18
C VAL A 590 21.78 10.09 4.16
N GLU A 591 20.53 9.94 3.73
CA GLU A 591 19.35 10.10 4.56
C GLU A 591 19.36 9.10 5.73
N TYR A 592 19.48 7.80 5.44
CA TYR A 592 19.44 6.76 6.45
C TYR A 592 20.64 6.85 7.41
N ALA A 593 21.84 7.08 6.90
CA ALA A 593 23.01 7.28 7.75
C ALA A 593 22.88 8.53 8.64
N SER A 594 22.30 9.62 8.14
CA SER A 594 22.06 10.83 8.94
C SER A 594 21.02 10.59 10.05
N LYS A 595 19.96 9.82 9.76
CA LYS A 595 18.97 9.41 10.77
C LYS A 595 19.60 8.53 11.84
N ALA A 596 20.44 7.56 11.47
CA ALA A 596 21.18 6.76 12.44
C ALA A 596 22.02 7.62 13.38
N ILE A 597 22.79 8.58 12.85
CA ILE A 597 23.60 9.51 13.65
C ILE A 597 22.71 10.30 14.63
N TYR A 598 21.55 10.77 14.17
CA TYR A 598 20.60 11.49 15.03
C TYR A 598 20.14 10.63 16.22
N HIS A 599 19.72 9.39 15.96
CA HIS A 599 19.21 8.50 17.00
C HIS A 599 20.31 8.09 18.00
N TYR A 600 21.53 7.80 17.54
CA TYR A 600 22.65 7.56 18.46
C TYR A 600 23.01 8.78 19.31
N LYS A 601 22.89 10.00 18.77
CA LYS A 601 23.08 11.23 19.56
C LYS A 601 21.99 11.43 20.60
N GLU A 602 20.74 11.11 20.27
CA GLU A 602 19.66 11.11 21.27
C GLU A 602 19.89 10.03 22.33
N ALA A 603 20.35 8.83 21.96
CA ALA A 603 20.76 7.80 22.93
C ALA A 603 21.87 8.32 23.87
N ILE A 604 22.94 8.94 23.34
CA ILE A 604 24.00 9.56 24.16
C ILE A 604 23.45 10.61 25.13
N LYS A 605 22.55 11.47 24.66
CA LYS A 605 21.92 12.50 25.48
C LYS A 605 21.13 11.93 26.65
N TYR A 606 20.43 10.80 26.46
CA TYR A 606 19.72 10.12 27.56
C TYR A 606 20.66 9.30 28.44
N ALA A 607 21.75 8.74 27.90
CA ALA A 607 22.80 8.12 28.69
C ALA A 607 23.50 9.14 29.63
N GLU A 608 23.73 10.38 29.18
CA GLU A 608 24.22 11.47 30.04
C GLU A 608 23.26 11.81 31.20
N LYS A 609 21.95 11.63 31.01
CA LYS A 609 20.97 11.83 32.09
C LYS A 609 21.06 10.74 33.16
N LEU A 610 21.40 9.50 32.79
CA LEU A 610 21.61 8.41 33.75
C LEU A 610 22.68 8.74 34.80
N LYS A 611 23.68 9.57 34.45
CA LYS A 611 24.75 9.96 35.37
C LYS A 611 24.29 10.84 36.54
N ASN A 612 23.16 11.51 36.38
CA ASN A 612 22.73 12.60 37.27
C ASN A 612 21.36 12.34 37.92
N THR A 613 20.79 11.15 37.71
CA THR A 613 19.49 10.77 38.25
C THR A 613 19.64 9.96 39.53
N ASP A 614 18.83 10.31 40.53
CA ASP A 614 18.68 9.64 41.83
C ASP A 614 17.33 8.90 41.98
N ASN A 615 16.45 9.03 40.99
CA ASN A 615 15.14 8.38 40.93
C ASN A 615 15.17 7.11 40.06
N SER A 616 14.90 5.96 40.69
CA SER A 616 14.82 4.63 40.05
C SER A 616 13.88 4.58 38.83
N GLN A 617 12.77 5.30 38.84
CA GLN A 617 11.83 5.35 37.70
C GLN A 617 12.39 6.14 36.52
N ASP A 618 13.12 7.22 36.80
CA ASP A 618 13.78 8.01 35.75
C ASP A 618 14.97 7.23 35.16
N VAL A 619 15.68 6.44 35.96
CA VAL A 619 16.73 5.52 35.47
C VAL A 619 16.15 4.52 34.48
N LEU A 620 15.07 3.82 34.85
CA LEU A 620 14.40 2.86 33.95
C LEU A 620 13.91 3.53 32.67
N LYS A 621 13.28 4.70 32.79
CA LYS A 621 12.81 5.48 31.65
C LYS A 621 13.94 5.88 30.70
N TYR A 622 15.04 6.41 31.23
CA TYR A 622 16.16 6.83 30.41
C TYR A 622 16.90 5.65 29.80
N ALA A 623 17.07 4.56 30.54
CA ALA A 623 17.68 3.33 30.04
C ALA A 623 16.86 2.74 28.88
N GLU A 624 15.51 2.70 28.99
CA GLU A 624 14.64 2.24 27.90
C GLU A 624 14.76 3.14 26.66
N ILE A 625 14.79 4.47 26.84
CA ILE A 625 14.99 5.40 25.73
C ILE A 625 16.34 5.18 25.06
N VAL A 626 17.42 4.99 25.81
CA VAL A 626 18.74 4.72 25.24
C VAL A 626 18.72 3.43 24.43
N LYS A 627 18.11 2.36 24.95
CA LYS A 627 17.96 1.07 24.26
C LYS A 627 17.22 1.21 22.94
N GLU A 628 16.03 1.82 22.97
CA GLU A 628 15.20 1.95 21.78
C GLU A 628 15.82 2.88 20.72
N GLU A 629 16.42 4.00 21.13
CA GLU A 629 17.15 4.90 20.23
C GLU A 629 18.39 4.23 19.60
N GLU A 630 19.10 3.39 20.36
CA GLU A 630 20.21 2.60 19.83
C GLU A 630 19.73 1.61 18.76
N VAL A 631 18.64 0.87 19.03
CA VAL A 631 18.05 -0.10 18.09
C VAL A 631 17.55 0.59 16.81
N ILE A 632 16.89 1.74 16.95
CA ILE A 632 16.47 2.57 15.81
C ILE A 632 17.70 2.97 14.97
N GLY A 633 18.78 3.41 15.63
CA GLY A 633 20.03 3.74 14.97
C GLY A 633 20.63 2.55 14.21
N ASP A 634 20.66 1.36 14.82
CA ASP A 634 21.20 0.14 14.21
C ASP A 634 20.43 -0.24 12.93
N TYR A 635 19.10 -0.14 12.95
CA TYR A 635 18.26 -0.35 11.77
C TYR A 635 18.55 0.67 10.66
N TYR A 636 18.69 1.95 10.99
CA TYR A 636 19.01 2.97 9.99
C TYR A 636 20.41 2.79 9.39
N VAL A 637 21.43 2.40 10.17
CA VAL A 637 22.76 2.08 9.61
C VAL A 637 22.67 0.87 8.68
N ARG A 638 21.92 -0.17 9.07
CA ARG A 638 21.75 -1.35 8.22
C ARG A 638 20.96 -1.03 6.96
N ALA A 639 19.93 -0.18 7.05
CA ALA A 639 19.20 0.31 5.89
C ALA A 639 20.10 1.13 4.95
N ALA A 640 20.99 1.97 5.48
CA ALA A 640 21.97 2.72 4.67
C ALA A 640 22.90 1.78 3.90
N GLU A 641 23.43 0.74 4.57
CA GLU A 641 24.25 -0.29 3.94
C GLU A 641 23.49 -1.03 2.83
N LEU A 642 22.27 -1.49 3.10
CA LEU A 642 21.45 -2.20 2.11
C LEU A 642 21.10 -1.30 0.91
N ALA A 643 20.71 -0.05 1.15
CA ALA A 643 20.42 0.93 0.10
C ALA A 643 21.65 1.22 -0.77
N TYR A 644 22.84 1.27 -0.18
CA TYR A 644 24.08 1.49 -0.91
C TYR A 644 24.34 0.40 -1.97
N TYR A 645 23.96 -0.85 -1.67
CA TYR A 645 24.05 -2.01 -2.57
C TYR A 645 22.75 -2.32 -3.33
N GLY A 646 21.85 -1.34 -3.47
CA GLY A 646 20.63 -1.47 -4.29
C GLY A 646 19.54 -2.34 -3.67
N GLN A 647 19.65 -2.74 -2.39
CA GLN A 647 18.67 -3.54 -1.68
C GLN A 647 17.61 -2.66 -0.99
N GLU A 648 17.04 -1.71 -1.73
CA GLU A 648 16.15 -0.67 -1.20
C GLU A 648 14.88 -1.23 -0.54
N GLY A 649 14.31 -2.33 -1.05
CA GLY A 649 13.12 -2.95 -0.45
C GLY A 649 13.37 -3.51 0.95
N GLN A 650 14.56 -4.09 1.19
CA GLN A 650 14.95 -4.56 2.51
C GLN A 650 15.32 -3.39 3.43
N ALA A 651 16.00 -2.36 2.88
CA ALA A 651 16.29 -1.13 3.61
C ALA A 651 14.99 -0.47 4.11
N GLN A 652 13.98 -0.36 3.25
CA GLN A 652 12.68 0.20 3.59
C GLN A 652 11.96 -0.62 4.69
N SER A 653 12.05 -1.96 4.63
CA SER A 653 11.47 -2.83 5.67
C SER A 653 12.06 -2.53 7.05
N LEU A 654 13.38 -2.30 7.14
CA LEU A 654 14.04 -1.92 8.39
C LEU A 654 13.68 -0.49 8.83
N VAL A 655 13.49 0.44 7.90
CA VAL A 655 13.04 1.81 8.20
C VAL A 655 11.61 1.82 8.74
N GLU A 656 10.73 0.96 8.23
CA GLU A 656 9.38 0.78 8.76
C GLU A 656 9.41 0.26 10.20
N ASP A 657 10.27 -0.71 10.50
CA ASP A 657 10.48 -1.21 11.87
C ASP A 657 11.05 -0.13 12.81
N ALA A 658 12.07 0.60 12.35
CA ALA A 658 12.62 1.75 13.07
C ALA A 658 11.53 2.80 13.40
N SER A 659 10.64 3.07 12.44
CA SER A 659 9.55 4.03 12.61
C SER A 659 8.51 3.57 13.65
N LYS A 660 8.23 2.25 13.74
CA LYS A 660 7.33 1.69 14.77
C LYS A 660 7.91 1.86 16.18
N ILE A 661 9.21 1.63 16.34
CA ILE A 661 9.89 1.85 17.63
C ILE A 661 9.94 3.34 17.96
N GLU A 662 10.23 4.20 16.98
CA GLU A 662 10.28 5.66 17.18
C GLU A 662 8.95 6.22 17.74
N GLN A 663 7.82 5.67 17.32
CA GLN A 663 6.50 6.03 17.88
C GLN A 663 6.41 5.69 19.37
N ASN A 664 6.90 4.52 19.78
CA ASN A 664 6.90 4.14 21.19
C ASN A 664 7.90 4.99 22.02
N VAL A 665 9.08 5.32 21.48
CA VAL A 665 10.00 6.27 22.15
C VAL A 665 9.33 7.63 22.39
N LYS A 666 8.56 8.13 21.43
CA LYS A 666 7.82 9.40 21.59
C LYS A 666 6.79 9.33 22.73
N GLU A 667 6.11 8.21 22.88
CA GLU A 667 5.19 7.96 24.00
C GLU A 667 5.93 7.93 25.35
N ILE A 668 7.06 7.22 25.44
CA ILE A 668 7.88 7.13 26.67
C ILE A 668 8.44 8.50 27.06
N LYS A 669 8.95 9.26 26.09
CA LYS A 669 9.49 10.62 26.34
C LYS A 669 8.43 11.56 26.93
N GLY A 670 7.12 11.27 26.80
CA GLY A 670 6.03 12.14 27.26
C GLY A 670 5.91 13.40 26.40
N PHE A 671 6.25 13.28 25.11
CA PHE A 671 6.44 14.43 24.25
C PHE A 671 5.11 14.88 23.63
N SER A 672 4.53 15.93 24.21
CA SER A 672 3.64 16.86 23.49
C SER A 672 4.49 17.64 22.48
N TRP A 673 4.04 17.71 21.23
CA TRP A 673 4.65 18.39 20.07
C TRP A 673 4.97 19.90 20.22
N LEU A 674 4.94 20.44 21.45
CA LEU A 674 5.22 21.83 21.81
C LEU A 674 6.67 22.10 22.27
N SER A 675 7.57 21.11 22.30
CA SER A 675 8.98 21.33 22.70
C SER A 675 9.95 21.20 21.52
N PHE A 676 9.99 22.24 20.67
CA PHE A 676 10.96 22.38 19.60
C PHE A 676 12.43 22.20 20.10
N PRO A 677 13.35 21.69 19.26
CA PRO A 677 14.78 21.60 19.60
C PRO A 677 15.32 22.96 20.00
N THR A 678 16.22 23.03 20.98
CA THR A 678 16.92 24.27 21.37
C THR A 678 18.14 24.58 20.51
N ASP A 679 18.44 23.78 19.48
CA ASP A 679 19.46 24.09 18.47
C ASP A 679 18.80 24.39 17.11
N TRP A 680 18.77 25.68 16.77
CA TRP A 680 18.02 26.26 15.65
C TRP A 680 18.91 26.54 14.43
N SER A 681 20.10 25.95 14.37
CA SER A 681 21.06 26.21 13.30
C SER A 681 20.66 25.58 11.95
N ASP A 682 19.96 24.44 11.95
CA ASP A 682 19.56 23.71 10.73
C ASP A 682 18.11 23.98 10.24
N ILE A 683 17.27 24.71 11.00
CA ILE A 683 15.88 25.05 10.60
C ILE A 683 15.82 26.26 9.63
N LYS A 684 16.93 26.94 9.35
CA LYS A 684 16.96 28.10 8.44
C LYS A 684 16.48 27.79 7.02
N GLN A 685 16.48 26.52 6.60
CA GLN A 685 15.91 26.09 5.31
C GLN A 685 14.43 25.69 5.38
N VAL A 686 13.92 25.27 6.55
CA VAL A 686 12.55 24.76 6.74
C VAL A 686 11.59 25.84 7.26
N LEU A 687 12.09 26.85 7.98
CA LEU A 687 11.29 27.97 8.49
C LEU A 687 10.56 28.77 7.39
N PRO A 688 11.17 29.08 6.22
CA PRO A 688 10.46 29.73 5.13
C PRO A 688 9.33 28.85 4.58
N PHE A 689 9.52 27.54 4.55
CA PHE A 689 8.54 26.57 4.07
C PHE A 689 7.33 26.46 5.02
N LEU A 690 7.57 26.35 6.33
CA LEU A 690 6.52 26.31 7.34
C LEU A 690 5.76 27.64 7.45
N LEU A 691 6.46 28.78 7.33
CA LEU A 691 5.82 30.10 7.25
C LEU A 691 4.99 30.25 5.98
N LYS A 692 5.44 29.71 4.84
CA LYS A 692 4.65 29.66 3.60
C LYS A 692 3.38 28.84 3.77
N ILE A 693 3.43 27.69 4.45
CA ILE A 693 2.24 26.86 4.73
C ILE A 693 1.25 27.62 5.61
N LEU A 694 1.72 28.20 6.72
CA LEU A 694 0.86 28.95 7.65
C LEU A 694 0.25 30.20 6.99
N ALA A 695 1.03 30.93 6.18
CA ALA A 695 0.53 32.08 5.43
C ALA A 695 -0.50 31.68 4.36
N SER A 696 -0.31 30.54 3.71
CA SER A 696 -1.22 29.99 2.70
C SER A 696 -2.56 29.59 3.32
N ILE A 697 -2.52 28.89 4.45
CA ILE A 697 -3.71 28.47 5.20
C ILE A 697 -4.47 29.69 5.73
N ALA A 698 -3.75 30.66 6.30
CA ALA A 698 -4.34 31.90 6.79
C ALA A 698 -4.98 32.72 5.65
N ALA A 699 -4.33 32.83 4.49
CA ALA A 699 -4.86 33.54 3.33
C ALA A 699 -6.14 32.89 2.78
N ILE A 700 -6.17 31.55 2.67
CA ILE A 700 -7.36 30.81 2.23
C ILE A 700 -8.50 30.96 3.24
N TYR A 701 -8.20 30.87 4.54
CA TYR A 701 -9.19 31.02 5.61
C TYR A 701 -9.79 32.43 5.65
N ILE A 702 -8.95 33.48 5.59
CA ILE A 702 -9.40 34.87 5.55
C ILE A 702 -10.21 35.14 4.29
N SER A 703 -9.78 34.62 3.13
CA SER A 703 -10.51 34.77 1.86
C SER A 703 -11.87 34.07 1.88
N LYS A 704 -11.96 32.87 2.48
CA LYS A 704 -13.23 32.17 2.69
C LYS A 704 -14.19 33.00 3.53
N GLN A 705 -13.68 33.68 4.55
CA GLN A 705 -14.49 34.46 5.48
C GLN A 705 -14.94 35.81 4.91
N LEU A 706 -14.14 36.42 4.03
CA LEU A 706 -14.45 37.70 3.39
C LEU A 706 -15.25 37.55 2.08
N PHE A 707 -15.02 36.48 1.32
CA PHE A 707 -15.49 36.34 -0.06
C PHE A 707 -16.15 34.98 -0.36
N GLY A 708 -16.42 34.18 0.68
CA GLY A 708 -17.08 32.88 0.55
C GLY A 708 -16.23 31.82 -0.15
N GLY A 709 -16.88 30.72 -0.56
CA GLY A 709 -16.18 29.56 -1.16
C GLY A 709 -15.42 29.88 -2.45
N VAL A 710 -15.92 30.84 -3.25
CA VAL A 710 -15.27 31.27 -4.50
C VAL A 710 -13.98 32.04 -4.22
N GLY A 711 -13.95 32.91 -3.20
CA GLY A 711 -12.73 33.61 -2.81
C GLY A 711 -11.66 32.67 -2.24
N ALA A 712 -12.07 31.63 -1.50
CA ALA A 712 -11.15 30.60 -1.02
C ALA A 712 -10.49 29.85 -2.18
N LEU A 713 -11.26 29.52 -3.23
CA LEU A 713 -10.75 28.85 -4.43
C LEU A 713 -9.76 29.71 -5.22
N ILE A 714 -10.06 30.99 -5.40
CA ILE A 714 -9.16 31.93 -6.10
C ILE A 714 -7.84 32.08 -5.35
N VAL A 715 -7.90 32.24 -4.02
CA VAL A 715 -6.69 32.37 -3.19
C VAL A 715 -5.93 31.06 -3.09
N ALA A 716 -6.60 29.90 -3.08
CA ALA A 716 -5.93 28.60 -3.17
C ALA A 716 -5.18 28.42 -4.49
N GLY A 717 -5.75 28.89 -5.62
CA GLY A 717 -5.07 28.92 -6.91
C GLY A 717 -3.84 29.84 -6.91
N ILE A 718 -3.94 31.02 -6.30
CA ILE A 718 -2.80 31.96 -6.17
C ILE A 718 -1.70 31.38 -5.27
N VAL A 719 -2.08 30.74 -4.17
CA VAL A 719 -1.15 29.99 -3.31
C VAL A 719 -0.45 28.89 -4.10
N PHE A 720 -1.17 28.12 -4.93
CA PHE A 720 -0.57 27.07 -5.76
C PHE A 720 0.47 27.63 -6.75
N VAL A 721 0.15 28.74 -7.43
CA VAL A 721 1.11 29.41 -8.34
C VAL A 721 2.29 30.01 -7.56
N TRP A 722 2.09 30.51 -6.34
CA TRP A 722 3.18 31.00 -5.49
C TRP A 722 4.13 29.88 -5.03
N TRP A 723 3.62 28.65 -4.87
CA TRP A 723 4.40 27.48 -4.50
C TRP A 723 5.19 26.87 -5.65
N ILE A 724 4.61 26.87 -6.85
CA ILE A 724 5.10 26.06 -7.97
C ILE A 724 5.64 26.94 -9.12
N GLY A 725 5.21 28.20 -9.19
CA GLY A 725 5.64 29.18 -10.19
C GLY A 725 7.16 29.28 -10.35
N PRO A 726 7.96 29.34 -9.27
CA PRO A 726 9.42 29.41 -9.39
C PRO A 726 10.04 28.22 -10.14
N MET A 727 9.42 27.05 -10.13
CA MET A 727 9.90 25.86 -10.88
C MET A 727 9.64 25.98 -12.39
N PHE A 728 8.69 26.83 -12.79
CA PHE A 728 8.35 27.10 -14.19
C PHE A 728 8.76 28.52 -14.63
N GLY A 729 9.62 29.20 -13.86
CA GLY A 729 10.10 30.55 -14.16
C GLY A 729 9.05 31.67 -13.96
N ILE A 730 7.96 31.40 -13.26
CA ILE A 730 6.88 32.34 -12.96
C ILE A 730 7.04 32.84 -11.52
N SER A 731 7.33 34.13 -11.31
CA SER A 731 7.39 34.72 -9.95
C SER A 731 6.14 35.55 -9.65
N LEU A 732 5.46 35.23 -8.54
CA LEU A 732 4.34 35.99 -7.95
C LEU A 732 4.79 36.84 -6.76
#